data_AF-A0A8H4RG06-F1
#
_entry.id   AF-A0A8H4RG06-F1
#
_cell.length_a   1.000
_cell.length_b   1.000
_cell.length_c   1.000
_cell.angle_alpha   90.00
_cell.angle_beta   90.00
_cell.angle_gamma   90.00
#
_symmetry.space_group_name_H-M   'P 1'
#
loop_
_entity.id
_entity.type
_entity.pdbx_description
1 polymer ?
#
loop_
_entity_poly.entity_id
_entity_poly.type
_entity_poly.pdbx_seq_one_letter_code
_entity_poly.pdbx_strand_id
1 'polypeptide(L)'
;MDSNTHKQRKKPVAEAATATELDARTPEEHPGGAIKHGGAVQVVRMLLFIIYFFSACCSICATQVLGVPLYWINRDLYYSYIALTKQSFGIVVTTLTQWWAPTLVRVSGDASVAGELKKTPDGRIECHFPDRVVLIANHQLYSDWLYMWWISYTNQPQMHGHIFIILRENLKHIPIIGWGMRFYGFIFMSRKWAMDQPRLAYRLRKLKEVHAGPLSGSSGLDPMWLLLFPEGTNASDNGRIKSAKWAEKVGIKDMEHTLLPRSTGSFFCLNELKDTVDYVYDCTLAYEGVPRGQFGQDLFTLRSMYLQGRPPPSVNMYWRKFAIKDIPLDDHDTFDLWLRERWYEKDAFIEQYLTTGRFPGSKAATNGLVTNGALKESFIETEVKLKHCEFTGEGMVVTLEIDIKYPFGLGEEVGFGIEGRMASAFEKKNTSHSKQEPRDVFARLCVLALLNKELEYLGKAPVPTAETLTIYYARTSTPTHQSDIFIMPGPKIAIIGAGPAGLTLARLLQQSSIPCTIYEAESSRNNRNQGGTLDLHPRAGQLALKEAGLLSEFHKHSRPEGEASKIAKFDGNILWDDNVLPPWRPVEEGKQERPEIDRVVLRDMLIDSLLPDTIKWGKKVLGVAEDEKTKGKFNISFADGSMEMGIDLLVGADGAWSKIRPLLTTEKPFYSSITAIELWSLDVDKKNPWLSKYVGQGSLFMFDEGRAIMCQRQGSGAIRAYAAVRKPETWVNDCGIDWTAPDARERLVKEYFNDCSEDLRRVILESTDELIPRQCWMMPVGVKWESRPGVTLLGDAAHLMTPFAGVGVNVAMADALDLAKAIVARKDSMVAKFVSDSKNIALAIEQYEKSMLERAEQSAAKTMHGLEGHFSATGSEERAGKIRKGYNMIMAKKAEQGK
;
A
#
# COMPACT_ATOMS: atom_id res chain seq x y z
N MET A 1 -46.87 -9.88 -46.58
CA MET A 1 -45.90 -8.78 -46.41
C MET A 1 -46.58 -7.78 -45.50
N ASP A 2 -46.22 -7.74 -44.21
CA ASP A 2 -46.64 -6.67 -43.29
C ASP A 2 -45.63 -6.63 -42.14
N SER A 3 -44.87 -5.53 -42.07
CA SER A 3 -43.86 -5.27 -41.05
C SER A 3 -44.51 -4.58 -39.85
N ASN A 4 -44.74 -5.34 -38.78
CA ASN A 4 -45.26 -4.81 -37.51
C ASN A 4 -44.13 -4.35 -36.60
N THR A 5 -44.27 -3.12 -36.11
CA THR A 5 -43.37 -2.37 -35.24
C THR A 5 -43.34 -2.94 -33.81
N HIS A 6 -42.14 -3.26 -33.33
CA HIS A 6 -41.89 -3.70 -31.97
C HIS A 6 -42.05 -2.53 -30.97
N LYS A 7 -43.11 -2.58 -30.15
CA LYS A 7 -43.23 -1.83 -28.89
C LYS A 7 -42.30 -2.44 -27.84
N GLN A 8 -41.23 -1.75 -27.48
CA GLN A 8 -40.43 -2.06 -26.28
C GLN A 8 -41.23 -1.75 -25.01
N ARG A 9 -41.34 -2.76 -24.13
CA ARG A 9 -41.80 -2.62 -22.74
C ARG A 9 -40.77 -1.80 -21.96
N LYS A 10 -41.24 -0.74 -21.29
CA LYS A 10 -40.49 0.10 -20.34
C LYS A 10 -39.88 -0.75 -19.22
N LYS A 11 -38.58 -0.59 -18.96
CA LYS A 11 -37.93 -0.98 -17.69
C LYS A 11 -38.43 -0.06 -16.56
N PRO A 12 -38.57 -0.54 -15.31
CA PRO A 12 -38.79 0.32 -14.16
C PRO A 12 -37.54 1.20 -13.96
N VAL A 13 -37.75 2.49 -13.79
CA VAL A 13 -36.74 3.45 -13.36
C VAL A 13 -36.43 3.12 -11.91
N ALA A 14 -35.21 2.65 -11.62
CA ALA A 14 -34.68 2.66 -10.27
C ALA A 14 -34.39 4.13 -9.92
N GLU A 15 -35.13 4.68 -8.97
CA GLU A 15 -34.86 6.00 -8.42
C GLU A 15 -33.42 6.02 -7.86
N ALA A 16 -32.65 7.00 -8.32
CA ALA A 16 -31.34 7.29 -7.79
C ALA A 16 -31.50 7.80 -6.36
N ALA A 17 -31.06 7.01 -5.38
CA ALA A 17 -30.95 7.45 -4.00
C ALA A 17 -30.02 8.69 -3.95
N THR A 18 -30.55 9.79 -3.43
CA THR A 18 -29.85 11.05 -3.20
C THR A 18 -28.73 10.89 -2.19
N ALA A 19 -27.61 11.58 -2.42
CA ALA A 19 -26.36 11.53 -1.63
C ALA A 19 -26.46 12.03 -0.17
N THR A 20 -27.66 12.23 0.36
CA THR A 20 -27.93 12.70 1.74
C THR A 20 -28.51 11.63 2.67
N GLU A 21 -28.67 10.37 2.21
CA GLU A 21 -29.11 9.24 3.07
C GLU A 21 -28.02 8.19 3.35
N LEU A 22 -26.78 8.41 2.92
CA LEU A 22 -25.66 7.47 3.15
C LEU A 22 -24.85 7.75 4.43
N ASP A 23 -25.16 8.81 5.18
CA ASP A 23 -24.33 9.31 6.30
C ASP A 23 -24.89 9.05 7.70
N ALA A 24 -25.70 7.99 7.85
CA ALA A 24 -26.10 7.48 9.17
C ALA A 24 -25.97 5.96 9.22
N ARG A 25 -24.78 5.42 8.98
CA ARG A 25 -24.48 4.01 9.32
C ARG A 25 -23.90 3.97 10.72
N THR A 26 -24.71 3.50 11.68
CA THR A 26 -24.22 2.93 12.94
C THR A 26 -23.03 2.00 12.66
N PRO A 27 -21.96 2.01 13.46
CA PRO A 27 -20.80 1.15 13.21
C PRO A 27 -21.26 -0.31 13.16
N GLU A 28 -21.28 -0.88 11.96
CA GLU A 28 -21.65 -2.28 11.75
C GLU A 28 -20.68 -3.15 12.56
N GLU A 29 -21.22 -3.97 13.46
CA GLU A 29 -20.41 -4.86 14.28
C GLU A 29 -19.62 -5.80 13.39
N HIS A 30 -18.32 -5.96 13.70
CA HIS A 30 -17.43 -6.83 12.93
C HIS A 30 -18.00 -8.26 12.88
N PRO A 31 -18.12 -8.92 11.71
CA PRO A 31 -18.81 -10.21 11.58
C PRO A 31 -18.24 -11.36 12.42
N GLY A 32 -16.93 -11.35 12.65
CA GLY A 32 -16.26 -12.27 13.59
C GLY A 32 -16.55 -12.02 15.08
N GLY A 33 -17.49 -11.12 15.41
CA GLY A 33 -17.88 -10.71 16.75
C GLY A 33 -17.00 -9.63 17.38
N ALA A 34 -17.25 -9.35 18.66
CA ALA A 34 -16.42 -8.47 19.48
C ALA A 34 -14.97 -9.01 19.60
N ILE A 35 -14.03 -8.13 19.91
CA ILE A 35 -12.64 -8.52 20.14
C ILE A 35 -12.58 -9.49 21.33
N LYS A 36 -12.17 -10.74 21.09
CA LYS A 36 -12.12 -11.79 22.12
C LYS A 36 -10.92 -11.65 23.06
N HIS A 37 -9.87 -10.99 22.63
CA HIS A 37 -8.61 -10.91 23.36
C HIS A 37 -8.23 -9.45 23.64
N GLY A 38 -8.01 -9.09 24.91
CA GLY A 38 -7.50 -7.76 25.28
C GLY A 38 -6.08 -7.52 24.77
N GLY A 39 -5.62 -6.26 24.77
CA GLY A 39 -4.34 -5.86 24.16
C GLY A 39 -3.12 -6.69 24.60
N ALA A 40 -2.96 -6.95 25.90
CA ALA A 40 -1.88 -7.79 26.42
C ALA A 40 -1.95 -9.23 25.89
N VAL A 41 -3.15 -9.83 25.83
CA VAL A 41 -3.35 -11.18 25.29
C VAL A 41 -3.07 -11.20 23.79
N GLN A 42 -3.45 -10.15 23.04
CA GLN A 42 -3.10 -10.05 21.61
C GLN A 42 -1.58 -10.02 21.40
N VAL A 43 -0.82 -9.32 22.26
CA VAL A 43 0.65 -9.30 22.21
C VAL A 43 1.22 -10.69 22.50
N VAL A 44 0.75 -11.39 23.53
CA VAL A 44 1.18 -12.76 23.84
C VAL A 44 0.87 -13.69 22.67
N ARG A 45 -0.35 -13.64 22.13
CA ARG A 45 -0.75 -14.43 20.96
C ARG A 45 0.12 -14.14 19.75
N MET A 46 0.48 -12.88 19.52
CA MET A 46 1.39 -12.47 18.45
C MET A 46 2.80 -13.05 18.66
N LEU A 47 3.34 -12.97 19.88
CA LEU A 47 4.65 -13.53 20.20
C LEU A 47 4.66 -15.04 20.01
N LEU A 48 3.66 -15.76 20.53
CA LEU A 48 3.55 -17.21 20.36
C LEU A 48 3.36 -17.61 18.89
N PHE A 49 2.56 -16.85 18.14
CA PHE A 49 2.40 -17.05 16.70
C PHE A 49 3.74 -16.92 15.97
N ILE A 50 4.47 -15.83 16.25
CA ILE A 50 5.77 -15.56 15.62
C ILE A 50 6.77 -16.65 16.00
N ILE A 51 6.89 -16.98 17.29
CA ILE A 51 7.80 -18.01 17.78
C ILE A 51 7.50 -19.33 17.08
N TYR A 52 6.24 -19.79 17.09
CA TYR A 52 5.83 -21.05 16.47
C TYR A 52 6.09 -21.05 14.96
N PHE A 53 5.63 -20.02 14.24
CA PHE A 53 5.72 -19.98 12.79
C PHE A 53 7.17 -19.87 12.32
N PHE A 54 7.97 -18.98 12.92
CA PHE A 54 9.37 -18.80 12.54
C PHE A 54 10.24 -19.96 13.00
N SER A 55 10.03 -20.53 14.19
CA SER A 55 10.79 -21.72 14.60
C SER A 55 10.53 -22.88 13.64
N ALA A 56 9.27 -23.10 13.27
CA ALA A 56 8.91 -24.12 12.29
C ALA A 56 9.53 -23.84 10.91
N CYS A 57 9.45 -22.60 10.41
CA CYS A 57 10.08 -22.23 9.13
C CYS A 57 11.61 -22.39 9.15
N CYS A 58 12.27 -22.04 10.27
CA CYS A 58 13.70 -22.25 10.45
C CYS A 58 14.05 -23.74 10.42
N SER A 59 13.34 -24.58 11.17
CA SER A 59 13.55 -26.04 11.17
C SER A 59 13.30 -26.67 9.80
N ILE A 60 12.25 -26.24 9.10
CA ILE A 60 11.96 -26.67 7.74
C ILE A 60 13.06 -26.23 6.77
N CYS A 61 13.53 -25.00 6.86
CA CYS A 61 14.61 -24.52 5.99
C CYS A 61 15.95 -25.22 6.30
N ALA A 62 16.23 -25.50 7.58
CA ALA A 62 17.41 -26.27 7.99
C ALA A 62 17.37 -27.70 7.43
N THR A 63 16.24 -28.39 7.57
CA THR A 63 16.05 -29.73 7.00
C THR A 63 16.18 -29.71 5.47
N GLN A 64 15.60 -28.74 4.78
CA GLN A 64 15.78 -28.58 3.34
C GLN A 64 17.25 -28.45 2.94
N VAL A 65 18.04 -27.65 3.67
CA VAL A 65 19.49 -27.50 3.45
C VAL A 65 20.23 -28.82 3.70
N LEU A 66 19.89 -29.55 4.75
CA LEU A 66 20.45 -30.89 5.02
C LEU A 66 20.08 -31.90 3.92
N GLY A 67 18.95 -31.73 3.25
CA GLY A 67 18.54 -32.54 2.11
C GLY A 67 19.26 -32.21 0.80
N VAL A 68 19.93 -31.06 0.68
CA VAL A 68 20.59 -30.62 -0.57
C VAL A 68 21.61 -31.63 -1.11
N PRO A 69 22.49 -32.26 -0.29
CA PRO A 69 23.39 -33.32 -0.74
C PRO A 69 22.69 -34.48 -1.48
N LEU A 70 21.43 -34.80 -1.12
CA LEU A 70 20.66 -35.85 -1.79
C LEU A 70 20.48 -35.58 -3.28
N TYR A 71 20.47 -34.31 -3.71
CA TYR A 71 20.32 -33.95 -5.12
C TYR A 71 21.42 -34.56 -6.02
N TRP A 72 22.65 -34.68 -5.50
CA TRP A 72 23.77 -35.28 -6.23
C TRP A 72 23.94 -36.78 -5.97
N ILE A 73 23.35 -37.30 -4.90
CA ILE A 73 23.39 -38.73 -4.56
C ILE A 73 22.27 -39.49 -5.27
N ASN A 74 21.03 -39.05 -5.09
CA ASN A 74 19.83 -39.64 -5.68
C ASN A 74 18.72 -38.57 -5.80
N ARG A 75 18.39 -38.19 -7.04
CA ARG A 75 17.40 -37.15 -7.32
C ARG A 75 15.98 -37.54 -6.89
N ASP A 76 15.61 -38.81 -7.03
CA ASP A 76 14.28 -39.29 -6.62
C ASP A 76 14.09 -39.16 -5.11
N LEU A 77 15.15 -39.46 -4.34
CA LEU A 77 15.17 -39.29 -2.90
C LEU A 77 15.16 -37.81 -2.51
N TYR A 78 15.88 -36.94 -3.24
CA TYR A 78 15.84 -35.49 -3.01
C TYR A 78 14.43 -34.93 -3.17
N TYR A 79 13.74 -35.21 -4.28
CA TYR A 79 12.41 -34.66 -4.50
C TYR A 79 11.39 -35.20 -3.51
N SER A 80 11.49 -36.47 -3.13
CA SER A 80 10.67 -37.05 -2.06
C SER A 80 10.94 -36.37 -0.70
N TYR A 81 12.20 -36.08 -0.39
CA TYR A 81 12.61 -35.37 0.82
C TYR A 81 12.06 -33.94 0.85
N ILE A 82 12.14 -33.20 -0.27
CA ILE A 82 11.58 -31.85 -0.37
C ILE A 82 10.05 -31.88 -0.24
N ALA A 83 9.37 -32.87 -0.84
CA ALA A 83 7.93 -33.05 -0.67
C ALA A 83 7.54 -33.28 0.79
N LEU A 84 8.31 -34.09 1.54
CA LEU A 84 8.15 -34.26 2.99
C LEU A 84 8.29 -32.93 3.74
N THR A 85 9.30 -32.12 3.44
CA THR A 85 9.44 -30.78 4.07
C THR A 85 8.25 -29.86 3.74
N LYS A 86 7.60 -30.06 2.60
CA LYS A 86 6.38 -29.32 2.20
C LYS A 86 5.15 -29.83 2.95
N GLN A 87 5.04 -31.14 3.18
CA GLN A 87 4.01 -31.72 4.05
C GLN A 87 4.09 -31.14 5.46
N SER A 88 5.31 -31.06 6.03
CA SER A 88 5.53 -30.43 7.34
C SER A 88 5.01 -29.00 7.40
N PHE A 89 5.20 -28.20 6.35
CA PHE A 89 4.65 -26.85 6.31
C PHE A 89 3.12 -26.83 6.25
N GLY A 90 2.50 -27.76 5.51
CA GLY A 90 1.04 -27.94 5.51
C GLY A 90 0.48 -28.24 6.91
N ILE A 91 1.20 -29.04 7.71
CA ILE A 91 0.86 -29.30 9.11
C ILE A 91 1.01 -28.03 9.96
N VAL A 92 2.08 -27.25 9.76
CA VAL A 92 2.32 -25.99 10.48
C VAL A 92 1.17 -25.00 10.26
N VAL A 93 0.78 -24.77 9.01
CA VAL A 93 -0.30 -23.82 8.71
C VAL A 93 -1.68 -24.32 9.16
N THR A 94 -1.92 -25.64 9.13
CA THR A 94 -3.15 -26.25 9.65
C THR A 94 -3.25 -26.08 11.16
N THR A 95 -2.16 -26.37 11.89
CA THR A 95 -2.07 -26.19 13.35
C THR A 95 -2.29 -24.73 13.74
N LEU A 96 -1.60 -23.82 13.04
CA LEU A 96 -1.69 -22.39 13.28
C LEU A 96 -3.11 -21.86 13.08
N THR A 97 -3.81 -22.34 12.06
CA THR A 97 -5.22 -22.00 11.83
C THR A 97 -6.10 -22.62 12.92
N GLN A 98 -5.95 -23.90 13.22
CA GLN A 98 -6.72 -24.60 14.26
C GLN A 98 -6.61 -23.90 15.62
N TRP A 99 -5.43 -23.39 15.99
CA TRP A 99 -5.17 -22.88 17.34
C TRP A 99 -5.40 -21.37 17.48
N TRP A 100 -4.98 -20.58 16.50
CA TRP A 100 -5.11 -19.11 16.60
C TRP A 100 -6.36 -18.59 15.92
N ALA A 101 -6.86 -19.24 14.88
CA ALA A 101 -8.03 -18.80 14.14
C ALA A 101 -8.98 -19.99 13.87
N PRO A 102 -9.52 -20.65 14.92
CA PRO A 102 -10.43 -21.77 14.75
C PRO A 102 -11.55 -21.38 13.79
N THR A 103 -11.64 -22.10 12.68
CA THR A 103 -12.49 -21.74 11.55
C THR A 103 -13.38 -22.93 11.19
N LEU A 104 -14.69 -22.70 11.25
CA LEU A 104 -15.69 -23.62 10.71
C LEU A 104 -15.62 -23.58 9.19
N VAL A 105 -15.63 -24.74 8.54
CA VAL A 105 -15.63 -24.86 7.08
C VAL A 105 -16.83 -25.67 6.63
N ARG A 106 -17.59 -25.12 5.68
CA ARG A 106 -18.70 -25.80 5.03
C ARG A 106 -18.32 -26.11 3.60
N VAL A 107 -18.27 -27.39 3.25
CA VAL A 107 -17.85 -27.85 1.93
C VAL A 107 -19.03 -28.47 1.20
N SER A 108 -19.26 -28.03 -0.02
CA SER A 108 -20.32 -28.52 -0.90
C SER A 108 -19.79 -28.62 -2.32
N GLY A 109 -20.57 -29.19 -3.24
CA GLY A 109 -20.21 -29.24 -4.65
C GLY A 109 -21.37 -29.66 -5.54
N ASP A 110 -21.12 -29.69 -6.84
CA ASP A 110 -22.07 -30.20 -7.82
C ASP A 110 -21.89 -31.70 -8.07
N ALA A 111 -22.69 -32.26 -8.99
CA ALA A 111 -22.64 -33.67 -9.33
C ALA A 111 -21.29 -34.13 -9.92
N SER A 112 -20.44 -33.22 -10.42
CA SER A 112 -19.16 -33.58 -11.04
C SER A 112 -18.13 -34.09 -10.02
N VAL A 113 -18.25 -33.71 -8.75
CA VAL A 113 -17.38 -34.16 -7.64
C VAL A 113 -18.04 -35.22 -6.76
N ALA A 114 -19.08 -35.90 -7.27
CA ALA A 114 -19.75 -36.98 -6.56
C ALA A 114 -18.78 -38.10 -6.17
N GLY A 115 -18.86 -38.53 -4.91
CA GLY A 115 -17.95 -39.55 -4.36
C GLY A 115 -16.59 -39.05 -3.88
N GLU A 116 -16.23 -37.80 -4.18
CA GLU A 116 -14.89 -37.26 -3.89
C GLU A 116 -14.83 -36.46 -2.59
N LEU A 117 -15.97 -36.07 -2.02
CA LEU A 117 -16.06 -35.33 -0.77
C LEU A 117 -16.76 -36.20 0.28
N LYS A 118 -16.03 -36.64 1.31
CA LYS A 118 -16.56 -37.50 2.37
C LYS A 118 -16.35 -36.87 3.74
N LYS A 119 -17.29 -37.11 4.66
CA LYS A 119 -17.10 -36.79 6.07
C LYS A 119 -16.58 -38.04 6.77
N THR A 120 -15.43 -37.93 7.44
CA THR A 120 -14.86 -39.02 8.23
C THR A 120 -15.65 -39.23 9.53
N PRO A 121 -15.53 -40.40 10.19
CA PRO A 121 -16.23 -40.66 11.46
C PRO A 121 -15.91 -39.66 12.57
N ASP A 122 -14.68 -39.12 12.59
CA ASP A 122 -14.24 -38.07 13.52
C ASP A 122 -14.63 -36.65 13.07
N GLY A 123 -15.46 -36.53 12.03
CA GLY A 123 -16.09 -35.29 11.59
C GLY A 123 -15.24 -34.38 10.72
N ARG A 124 -14.04 -34.82 10.27
CA ARG A 124 -13.25 -34.10 9.27
C ARG A 124 -13.83 -34.30 7.87
N ILE A 125 -13.42 -33.44 6.95
CA ILE A 125 -13.52 -33.74 5.52
C ILE A 125 -12.35 -34.62 5.08
N GLU A 126 -12.63 -35.55 4.18
CA GLU A 126 -11.68 -36.32 3.41
C GLU A 126 -12.00 -36.16 1.92
N CYS A 127 -11.01 -35.69 1.16
CA CYS A 127 -11.13 -35.51 -0.29
C CYS A 127 -10.49 -36.68 -1.04
N HIS A 128 -11.01 -37.05 -2.20
CA HIS A 128 -10.45 -38.10 -3.09
C HIS A 128 -10.20 -37.52 -4.49
N PHE A 129 -9.53 -36.37 -4.56
CA PHE A 129 -9.12 -35.79 -5.83
C PHE A 129 -7.87 -36.50 -6.38
N PRO A 130 -7.68 -36.53 -7.71
CA PRO A 130 -6.51 -37.14 -8.35
C PRO A 130 -5.18 -36.57 -7.86
N ASP A 131 -4.11 -37.35 -8.04
CA ASP A 131 -2.74 -36.95 -7.71
C ASP A 131 -2.18 -35.85 -8.64
N ARG A 132 -2.81 -35.63 -9.80
CA ARG A 132 -2.47 -34.56 -10.74
C ARG A 132 -3.69 -33.73 -11.14
N VAL A 133 -3.75 -32.48 -10.68
CA VAL A 133 -4.84 -31.54 -10.99
C VAL A 133 -4.35 -30.09 -11.12
N VAL A 134 -5.10 -29.29 -11.87
CA VAL A 134 -5.02 -27.82 -11.78
C VAL A 134 -6.21 -27.32 -10.97
N LEU A 135 -5.93 -26.58 -9.90
CA LEU A 135 -6.92 -25.97 -9.03
C LEU A 135 -7.11 -24.49 -9.42
N ILE A 136 -8.35 -24.06 -9.63
CA ILE A 136 -8.72 -22.66 -9.79
C ILE A 136 -9.66 -22.22 -8.66
N ALA A 137 -9.51 -20.98 -8.18
CA ALA A 137 -10.41 -20.39 -7.20
C ALA A 137 -10.55 -18.87 -7.37
N ASN A 138 -11.66 -18.29 -6.88
CA ASN A 138 -11.79 -16.84 -6.67
C ASN A 138 -10.91 -16.39 -5.49
N HIS A 139 -10.53 -15.11 -5.45
CA HIS A 139 -9.59 -14.61 -4.43
C HIS A 139 -10.18 -13.47 -3.58
N GLN A 140 -10.80 -13.85 -2.47
CA GLN A 140 -11.54 -12.95 -1.57
C GLN A 140 -10.69 -12.50 -0.37
N LEU A 141 -9.92 -13.41 0.25
CA LEU A 141 -9.04 -13.10 1.39
C LEU A 141 -7.57 -13.31 1.05
N TYR A 142 -6.70 -12.59 1.77
CA TYR A 142 -5.25 -12.87 1.73
C TYR A 142 -4.91 -14.28 2.22
N SER A 143 -5.74 -14.86 3.08
CA SER A 143 -5.59 -16.20 3.65
C SER A 143 -6.18 -17.33 2.81
N ASP A 144 -6.80 -17.07 1.64
CA ASP A 144 -7.46 -18.12 0.83
C ASP A 144 -6.55 -19.32 0.53
N TRP A 145 -5.27 -19.07 0.26
CA TRP A 145 -4.29 -20.10 -0.03
C TRP A 145 -4.07 -21.09 1.13
N LEU A 146 -4.32 -20.68 2.38
CA LEU A 146 -4.25 -21.56 3.55
C LEU A 146 -5.34 -22.63 3.49
N TYR A 147 -6.57 -22.23 3.12
CA TYR A 147 -7.70 -23.14 3.00
C TYR A 147 -7.52 -24.09 1.81
N MET A 148 -6.99 -23.58 0.68
CA MET A 148 -6.67 -24.43 -0.48
C MET A 148 -5.57 -25.45 -0.18
N TRP A 149 -4.54 -25.06 0.59
CA TRP A 149 -3.51 -25.99 1.05
C TRP A 149 -4.06 -26.99 2.07
N TRP A 150 -4.93 -26.55 2.99
CA TRP A 150 -5.61 -27.46 3.92
C TRP A 150 -6.45 -28.51 3.19
N ILE A 151 -7.15 -28.18 2.11
CA ILE A 151 -7.87 -29.19 1.31
C ILE A 151 -6.92 -30.27 0.77
N SER A 152 -5.73 -29.88 0.29
CA SER A 152 -4.71 -30.86 -0.13
C SER A 152 -4.17 -31.72 1.03
N TYR A 153 -4.24 -31.24 2.28
CA TYR A 153 -3.94 -32.03 3.49
C TYR A 153 -5.05 -33.04 3.80
N THR A 154 -6.31 -32.67 3.54
CA THR A 154 -7.47 -33.55 3.71
C THR A 154 -7.65 -34.60 2.60
N ASN A 155 -6.89 -34.49 1.51
CA ASN A 155 -6.96 -35.45 0.41
C ASN A 155 -6.39 -36.82 0.79
N GLN A 156 -6.90 -37.89 0.19
CA GLN A 156 -6.34 -39.24 0.25
C GLN A 156 -6.03 -39.74 -1.17
N PRO A 157 -4.74 -40.03 -1.48
CA PRO A 157 -3.56 -39.79 -0.65
C PRO A 157 -3.33 -38.29 -0.40
N GLN A 158 -2.53 -37.97 0.61
CA GLN A 158 -2.27 -36.59 1.02
C GLN A 158 -1.44 -35.81 -0.01
N MET A 159 -1.97 -34.66 -0.46
CA MET A 159 -1.42 -33.87 -1.57
C MET A 159 -0.73 -32.57 -1.15
N HIS A 160 -0.76 -32.21 0.14
CA HIS A 160 -0.11 -31.02 0.69
C HIS A 160 1.42 -30.97 0.56
N GLY A 161 2.07 -32.08 0.20
CA GLY A 161 3.49 -32.12 -0.22
C GLY A 161 3.74 -31.79 -1.70
N HIS A 162 2.67 -31.80 -2.49
CA HIS A 162 2.69 -31.75 -3.95
C HIS A 162 1.89 -30.57 -4.53
N ILE A 163 1.48 -29.63 -3.68
CA ILE A 163 0.90 -28.36 -4.11
C ILE A 163 1.98 -27.39 -4.58
N PHE A 164 1.71 -26.67 -5.66
CA PHE A 164 2.55 -25.65 -6.27
C PHE A 164 1.74 -24.39 -6.49
N ILE A 165 2.31 -23.25 -6.09
CA ILE A 165 1.61 -21.96 -6.08
C ILE A 165 2.40 -20.99 -6.94
N ILE A 166 1.66 -20.17 -7.71
CA ILE A 166 2.22 -19.03 -8.45
C ILE A 166 2.21 -17.80 -7.53
N LEU A 167 3.39 -17.22 -7.32
CA LEU A 167 3.65 -16.16 -6.35
C LEU A 167 4.27 -14.93 -7.01
N ARG A 168 4.13 -13.77 -6.37
CA ARG A 168 4.83 -12.54 -6.80
C ARG A 168 6.34 -12.68 -6.56
N GLU A 169 7.15 -12.24 -7.52
CA GLU A 169 8.60 -12.45 -7.51
C GLU A 169 9.32 -11.90 -6.26
N ASN A 170 8.82 -10.82 -5.67
CA ASN A 170 9.39 -10.25 -4.44
C ASN A 170 9.38 -11.22 -3.25
N LEU A 171 8.46 -12.20 -3.21
CA LEU A 171 8.36 -13.16 -2.11
C LEU A 171 9.57 -14.10 -2.02
N LYS A 172 10.29 -14.34 -3.13
CA LYS A 172 11.50 -15.19 -3.15
C LYS A 172 12.68 -14.59 -2.37
N HIS A 173 12.60 -13.30 -2.03
CA HIS A 173 13.67 -12.55 -1.36
C HIS A 173 13.47 -12.42 0.15
N ILE A 174 12.36 -12.93 0.71
CA ILE A 174 12.16 -12.95 2.16
C ILE A 174 13.15 -13.94 2.79
N PRO A 175 13.97 -13.53 3.79
CA PRO A 175 14.91 -14.45 4.44
C PRO A 175 14.19 -15.66 5.04
N ILE A 176 14.81 -16.84 4.94
CA ILE A 176 14.30 -18.13 5.42
C ILE A 176 13.05 -18.61 4.66
N ILE A 177 11.94 -17.88 4.76
CA ILE A 177 10.66 -18.23 4.12
C ILE A 177 10.79 -18.25 2.59
N GLY A 178 11.38 -17.20 2.00
CA GLY A 178 11.58 -17.11 0.56
C GLY A 178 12.55 -18.16 0.04
N TRP A 179 13.53 -18.59 0.85
CA TRP A 179 14.41 -19.71 0.53
C TRP A 179 13.65 -21.04 0.54
N GLY A 180 12.83 -21.27 1.56
CA GLY A 180 11.98 -22.47 1.63
C GLY A 180 10.99 -22.57 0.48
N MET A 181 10.36 -21.45 0.08
CA MET A 181 9.49 -21.40 -1.10
C MET A 181 10.24 -21.73 -2.41
N ARG A 182 11.53 -21.38 -2.51
CA ARG A 182 12.36 -21.74 -3.66
C ARG A 182 12.67 -23.24 -3.68
N PHE A 183 12.94 -23.85 -2.52
CA PHE A 183 13.09 -25.30 -2.40
C PHE A 183 11.82 -26.04 -2.80
N TYR A 184 10.64 -25.52 -2.41
CA TYR A 184 9.34 -26.09 -2.81
C TYR A 184 9.03 -26.04 -4.30
N GLY A 185 9.86 -25.37 -5.11
CA GLY A 185 9.63 -25.24 -6.54
C GLY A 185 8.47 -24.32 -6.89
N PHE A 186 8.06 -23.41 -5.99
CA PHE A 186 7.04 -22.41 -6.30
C PHE A 186 7.45 -21.51 -7.47
N ILE A 187 6.45 -21.04 -8.20
CA ILE A 187 6.65 -20.31 -9.46
C ILE A 187 6.54 -18.82 -9.17
N PHE A 188 7.61 -18.07 -9.41
CA PHE A 188 7.69 -16.64 -9.10
C PHE A 188 7.55 -15.77 -10.36
N MET A 189 6.57 -14.85 -10.37
CA MET A 189 6.26 -13.99 -11.51
C MET A 189 6.49 -12.50 -11.22
N SER A 190 7.08 -11.80 -12.19
CA SER A 190 7.32 -10.34 -12.16
C SER A 190 6.08 -9.51 -12.51
N ARG A 191 5.02 -10.16 -13.03
CA ARG A 191 3.81 -9.57 -13.60
C ARG A 191 4.06 -8.85 -14.94
N LYS A 192 5.05 -9.33 -15.71
CA LYS A 192 5.31 -8.87 -17.08
C LYS A 192 5.43 -10.09 -17.99
N TRP A 193 4.43 -10.31 -18.83
CA TRP A 193 4.29 -11.52 -19.64
C TRP A 193 5.56 -11.86 -20.45
N ALA A 194 6.14 -10.88 -21.15
CA ALA A 194 7.35 -11.08 -21.94
C ALA A 194 8.56 -11.62 -21.14
N MET A 195 8.66 -11.28 -19.84
CA MET A 195 9.73 -11.79 -18.98
C MET A 195 9.34 -13.11 -18.30
N ASP A 196 8.06 -13.28 -17.99
CA ASP A 196 7.55 -14.40 -17.20
C ASP A 196 7.27 -15.64 -18.04
N GLN A 197 6.84 -15.50 -19.30
CA GLN A 197 6.50 -16.61 -20.19
C GLN A 197 7.61 -17.69 -20.27
N PRO A 198 8.88 -17.37 -20.59
CA PRO A 198 9.92 -18.41 -20.68
C PRO A 198 10.22 -19.07 -19.32
N ARG A 199 10.11 -18.32 -18.22
CA ARG A 199 10.31 -18.84 -16.86
C ARG A 199 9.18 -19.78 -16.45
N LEU A 200 7.95 -19.39 -16.77
CA LEU A 200 6.74 -20.18 -16.53
C LEU A 200 6.81 -21.48 -17.33
N ALA A 201 7.13 -21.41 -18.63
CA ALA A 201 7.34 -22.58 -19.49
C ALA A 201 8.37 -23.55 -18.88
N TYR A 202 9.54 -23.02 -18.47
CA TYR A 202 10.58 -23.83 -17.83
C TYR A 202 10.09 -24.54 -16.56
N ARG A 203 9.36 -23.82 -15.70
CA ARG A 203 8.84 -24.38 -14.44
C ARG A 203 7.71 -25.38 -14.67
N LEU A 204 6.79 -25.13 -15.59
CA LEU A 204 5.71 -26.06 -15.93
C LEU A 204 6.26 -27.34 -16.56
N ARG A 205 7.29 -27.24 -17.41
CA ARG A 205 8.00 -28.42 -17.92
C ARG A 205 8.64 -29.25 -16.79
N LYS A 206 9.17 -28.61 -15.74
CA LYS A 206 9.67 -29.31 -14.55
C LYS A 206 8.58 -30.06 -13.78
N LEU A 207 7.32 -29.62 -13.88
CA LEU A 207 6.18 -30.33 -13.29
C LEU A 207 5.69 -31.54 -14.12
N LYS A 208 6.32 -31.80 -15.27
CA LYS A 208 6.11 -33.00 -16.10
C LYS A 208 7.20 -34.06 -15.91
N GLU A 209 8.09 -33.89 -14.95
CA GLU A 209 9.16 -34.86 -14.68
C GLU A 209 8.62 -36.13 -14.02
N VAL A 210 9.39 -37.21 -14.16
CA VAL A 210 9.13 -38.53 -13.58
C VAL A 210 10.27 -38.85 -12.64
N HIS A 211 9.98 -39.09 -11.37
CA HIS A 211 10.92 -39.58 -10.39
C HIS A 211 10.41 -40.91 -9.81
N ALA A 212 11.26 -41.94 -9.77
CA ALA A 212 10.90 -43.28 -9.29
C ALA A 212 10.89 -43.40 -7.75
N GLY A 213 10.64 -42.29 -7.06
CA GLY A 213 10.75 -42.17 -5.61
C GLY A 213 9.58 -42.81 -4.85
N PRO A 214 9.69 -42.96 -3.51
CA PRO A 214 8.65 -43.49 -2.63
C PRO A 214 7.35 -42.67 -2.60
N LEU A 215 7.38 -41.44 -3.13
CA LEU A 215 6.20 -40.55 -3.28
C LEU A 215 5.83 -40.32 -4.77
N SER A 216 6.14 -41.29 -5.65
CA SER A 216 5.79 -41.23 -7.08
C SER A 216 4.28 -41.41 -7.32
N GLY A 217 3.78 -40.76 -8.39
CA GLY A 217 2.35 -40.72 -8.72
C GLY A 217 1.86 -41.95 -9.47
N SER A 218 0.54 -42.14 -9.46
CA SER A 218 -0.16 -43.28 -10.04
C SER A 218 -0.09 -43.35 -11.57
N SER A 219 0.15 -42.21 -12.25
CA SER A 219 0.17 -42.10 -13.71
C SER A 219 1.58 -42.25 -14.31
N GLY A 220 2.59 -42.61 -13.51
CA GLY A 220 3.99 -42.61 -13.93
C GLY A 220 4.63 -41.21 -14.06
N LEU A 221 3.90 -40.14 -13.73
CA LEU A 221 4.40 -38.78 -13.52
C LEU A 221 4.41 -38.46 -12.02
N ASP A 222 5.19 -37.47 -11.60
CA ASP A 222 5.17 -37.02 -10.20
C ASP A 222 3.78 -36.46 -9.81
N PRO A 223 3.33 -36.61 -8.55
CA PRO A 223 2.10 -35.95 -8.09
C PRO A 223 2.23 -34.42 -8.12
N MET A 224 1.18 -33.71 -8.53
CA MET A 224 1.21 -32.26 -8.77
C MET A 224 -0.17 -31.60 -8.68
N TRP A 225 -0.31 -30.65 -7.76
CA TRP A 225 -1.48 -29.77 -7.66
C TRP A 225 -1.07 -28.32 -7.93
N LEU A 226 -1.42 -27.76 -9.09
CA LEU A 226 -1.12 -26.36 -9.41
C LEU A 226 -2.29 -25.46 -9.00
N LEU A 227 -2.08 -24.57 -8.02
CA LEU A 227 -3.09 -23.61 -7.57
C LEU A 227 -2.99 -22.28 -8.32
N LEU A 228 -4.10 -21.87 -8.92
CA LEU A 228 -4.26 -20.62 -9.66
C LEU A 228 -5.41 -19.77 -9.09
N PHE A 229 -5.17 -18.46 -9.00
CA PHE A 229 -6.19 -17.44 -8.76
C PHE A 229 -6.28 -16.53 -9.99
N PRO A 230 -7.14 -16.84 -10.97
CA PRO A 230 -7.20 -16.09 -12.24
C PRO A 230 -7.48 -14.58 -12.10
N GLU A 231 -8.05 -14.12 -10.99
CA GLU A 231 -8.21 -12.68 -10.69
C GLU A 231 -6.86 -11.92 -10.62
N GLY A 232 -5.78 -12.63 -10.26
CA GLY A 232 -4.41 -12.10 -10.18
C GLY A 232 -4.14 -11.16 -8.99
N THR A 233 -5.15 -10.88 -8.17
CA THR A 233 -5.11 -10.09 -6.94
C THR A 233 -6.37 -10.35 -6.13
N ASN A 234 -6.37 -9.98 -4.85
CA ASN A 234 -7.55 -10.09 -3.99
C ASN A 234 -8.60 -9.02 -4.34
N ALA A 235 -9.87 -9.36 -4.14
CA ALA A 235 -10.97 -8.41 -4.15
C ALA A 235 -10.75 -7.32 -3.07
N SER A 236 -10.74 -6.06 -3.50
CA SER A 236 -10.51 -4.86 -2.68
C SER A 236 -11.04 -3.64 -3.44
N ASP A 237 -11.22 -2.49 -2.79
CA ASP A 237 -11.71 -1.25 -3.44
C ASP A 237 -10.91 -0.93 -4.71
N ASN A 238 -9.58 -0.93 -4.59
CA ASN A 238 -8.67 -0.66 -5.70
C ASN A 238 -8.75 -1.74 -6.81
N GLY A 239 -8.92 -3.01 -6.42
CA GLY A 239 -9.10 -4.12 -7.36
C GLY A 239 -10.40 -3.98 -8.15
N ARG A 240 -11.50 -3.68 -7.45
CA ARG A 240 -12.84 -3.48 -8.02
C ARG A 240 -12.86 -2.33 -9.00
N ILE A 241 -12.33 -1.15 -8.63
CA ILE A 241 -12.27 0.02 -9.53
C ILE A 241 -11.52 -0.32 -10.82
N LYS A 242 -10.42 -1.08 -10.74
CA LYS A 242 -9.66 -1.49 -11.92
C LYS A 242 -10.42 -2.50 -12.78
N SER A 243 -11.09 -3.47 -12.17
CA SER A 243 -11.94 -4.44 -12.87
C SER A 243 -13.09 -3.75 -13.59
N ALA A 244 -13.81 -2.84 -12.91
CA ALA A 244 -14.92 -2.08 -13.47
C ALA A 244 -14.51 -1.24 -14.69
N LYS A 245 -13.40 -0.50 -14.57
CA LYS A 245 -12.84 0.28 -15.70
C LYS A 245 -12.44 -0.60 -16.87
N TRP A 246 -11.92 -1.79 -16.61
CA TRP A 246 -11.59 -2.75 -17.67
C TRP A 246 -12.86 -3.27 -18.33
N ALA A 247 -13.88 -3.64 -17.56
CA ALA A 247 -15.17 -4.09 -18.05
C ALA A 247 -15.83 -3.07 -18.98
N GLU A 248 -15.86 -1.80 -18.55
CA GLU A 248 -16.36 -0.67 -19.34
C GLU A 248 -15.57 -0.50 -20.64
N LYS A 249 -14.23 -0.51 -20.56
CA LYS A 249 -13.36 -0.36 -21.72
C LYS A 249 -13.59 -1.41 -22.80
N VAL A 250 -13.85 -2.66 -22.41
CA VAL A 250 -14.03 -3.78 -23.35
C VAL A 250 -15.51 -4.10 -23.63
N GLY A 251 -16.43 -3.32 -23.04
CA GLY A 251 -17.87 -3.45 -23.30
C GLY A 251 -18.52 -4.71 -22.72
N ILE A 252 -18.05 -5.22 -21.58
CA ILE A 252 -18.61 -6.40 -20.90
C ILE A 252 -19.24 -6.03 -19.54
N LYS A 253 -20.12 -6.90 -19.02
CA LYS A 253 -20.70 -6.76 -17.68
C LYS A 253 -19.60 -6.96 -16.61
N ASP A 254 -19.42 -6.02 -15.68
CA ASP A 254 -18.57 -6.24 -14.49
C ASP A 254 -19.23 -7.23 -13.52
N MET A 255 -18.41 -7.81 -12.68
CA MET A 255 -18.82 -8.72 -11.60
C MET A 255 -19.20 -7.94 -10.34
N GLU A 256 -20.16 -8.42 -9.56
CA GLU A 256 -20.62 -7.76 -8.33
C GLU A 256 -19.76 -8.16 -7.12
N HIS A 257 -19.37 -9.44 -7.03
CA HIS A 257 -18.73 -10.02 -5.85
C HIS A 257 -17.28 -10.48 -6.09
N THR A 258 -16.93 -10.82 -7.33
CA THR A 258 -15.58 -11.26 -7.74
C THR A 258 -14.88 -10.23 -8.62
N LEU A 259 -13.57 -10.35 -8.85
CA LEU A 259 -12.90 -9.58 -9.91
C LEU A 259 -13.01 -10.30 -11.25
N LEU A 260 -12.95 -9.57 -12.38
CA LEU A 260 -12.83 -10.21 -13.68
C LEU A 260 -11.55 -11.07 -13.77
N PRO A 261 -11.63 -12.31 -14.27
CA PRO A 261 -10.47 -13.17 -14.39
C PRO A 261 -9.53 -12.70 -15.51
N ARG A 262 -8.25 -13.04 -15.37
CA ARG A 262 -7.22 -12.84 -16.39
C ARG A 262 -6.88 -14.18 -17.03
N SER A 263 -7.20 -14.34 -18.30
CA SER A 263 -7.08 -15.60 -19.05
C SER A 263 -5.65 -16.00 -19.39
N THR A 264 -4.78 -15.06 -19.78
CA THR A 264 -3.46 -15.37 -20.37
C THR A 264 -2.61 -16.37 -19.57
N GLY A 265 -2.48 -16.17 -18.25
CA GLY A 265 -1.69 -17.06 -17.41
C GLY A 265 -2.30 -18.45 -17.27
N SER A 266 -3.62 -18.53 -17.04
CA SER A 266 -4.34 -19.79 -16.91
C SER A 266 -4.37 -20.57 -18.24
N PHE A 267 -4.60 -19.87 -19.36
CA PHE A 267 -4.56 -20.46 -20.70
C PHE A 267 -3.20 -21.12 -20.97
N PHE A 268 -2.11 -20.40 -20.67
CA PHE A 268 -0.76 -20.91 -20.85
C PHE A 268 -0.48 -22.12 -19.94
N CYS A 269 -0.82 -22.03 -18.65
CA CYS A 269 -0.64 -23.14 -17.72
C CYS A 269 -1.39 -24.40 -18.15
N LEU A 270 -2.64 -24.25 -18.58
CA LEU A 270 -3.46 -25.39 -19.03
C LEU A 270 -2.95 -25.96 -20.36
N ASN A 271 -2.57 -25.12 -21.33
CA ASN A 271 -2.00 -25.63 -22.58
C ASN A 271 -0.68 -26.37 -22.38
N GLU A 272 0.16 -25.91 -21.46
CA GLU A 272 1.36 -26.64 -21.10
C GLU A 272 1.02 -27.94 -20.37
N LEU A 273 0.01 -28.00 -19.51
CA LEU A 273 -0.23 -29.18 -18.65
C LEU A 273 -1.29 -30.16 -19.18
N LYS A 274 -2.03 -29.83 -20.25
CA LYS A 274 -3.21 -30.58 -20.73
C LYS A 274 -2.98 -32.07 -20.98
N ASP A 275 -1.78 -32.48 -21.36
CA ASP A 275 -1.43 -33.89 -21.60
C ASP A 275 -1.05 -34.65 -20.30
N THR A 276 -1.14 -33.99 -19.15
CA THR A 276 -0.67 -34.52 -17.86
C THR A 276 -1.69 -34.40 -16.73
N VAL A 277 -2.87 -33.82 -17.00
CA VAL A 277 -3.98 -33.68 -16.06
C VAL A 277 -5.28 -33.99 -16.79
N ASP A 278 -6.22 -34.66 -16.13
CA ASP A 278 -7.52 -34.98 -16.73
C ASP A 278 -8.57 -33.90 -16.46
N TYR A 279 -8.45 -33.19 -15.33
CA TYR A 279 -9.47 -32.26 -14.83
C TYR A 279 -8.87 -30.95 -14.28
N VAL A 280 -9.63 -29.87 -14.47
CA VAL A 280 -9.50 -28.63 -13.70
C VAL A 280 -10.54 -28.65 -12.58
N TYR A 281 -10.07 -28.60 -11.33
CA TYR A 281 -10.93 -28.48 -10.16
C TYR A 281 -11.14 -27.01 -9.83
N ASP A 282 -12.39 -26.62 -9.65
CA ASP A 282 -12.80 -25.25 -9.43
C ASP A 282 -13.49 -25.09 -8.08
N CYS A 283 -12.96 -24.21 -7.24
CA CYS A 283 -13.50 -23.90 -5.92
C CYS A 283 -14.02 -22.47 -5.85
N THR A 284 -15.25 -22.30 -5.36
CA THR A 284 -15.82 -20.98 -5.03
C THR A 284 -15.79 -20.78 -3.52
N LEU A 285 -15.10 -19.74 -3.07
CA LEU A 285 -14.95 -19.34 -1.68
C LEU A 285 -15.91 -18.21 -1.32
N ALA A 286 -16.62 -18.34 -0.21
CA ALA A 286 -17.40 -17.27 0.41
C ALA A 286 -17.28 -17.31 1.94
N TYR A 287 -17.45 -16.14 2.57
CA TYR A 287 -17.19 -15.94 3.99
C TYR A 287 -18.43 -15.43 4.69
N GLU A 288 -18.76 -16.01 5.84
CA GLU A 288 -19.95 -15.63 6.61
C GLU A 288 -19.85 -14.20 7.13
N GLY A 289 -20.92 -13.43 6.87
CA GLY A 289 -21.07 -12.06 7.34
C GLY A 289 -20.33 -10.99 6.55
N VAL A 290 -19.76 -11.29 5.37
CA VAL A 290 -19.28 -10.24 4.45
C VAL A 290 -20.48 -9.56 3.78
N PRO A 291 -20.73 -8.26 4.01
CA PRO A 291 -21.88 -7.57 3.41
C PRO A 291 -21.70 -7.33 1.90
N ARG A 292 -22.81 -7.17 1.18
CA ARG A 292 -22.80 -6.77 -0.23
C ARG A 292 -22.06 -5.44 -0.40
N GLY A 293 -21.17 -5.37 -1.38
CA GLY A 293 -20.35 -4.19 -1.65
C GLY A 293 -19.16 -3.97 -0.71
N GLN A 294 -18.93 -4.86 0.25
CA GLN A 294 -17.72 -4.88 1.08
C GLN A 294 -16.81 -6.06 0.69
N PHE A 295 -15.55 -6.01 1.11
CA PHE A 295 -14.57 -7.04 0.79
C PHE A 295 -14.15 -7.80 2.04
N GLY A 296 -14.14 -9.13 1.95
CA GLY A 296 -13.74 -9.98 3.07
C GLY A 296 -12.35 -9.67 3.59
N GLN A 297 -11.41 -9.24 2.73
CA GLN A 297 -10.03 -8.97 3.13
C GLN A 297 -9.89 -7.79 4.11
N ASP A 298 -10.82 -6.83 4.07
CA ASP A 298 -10.86 -5.69 5.00
C ASP A 298 -11.39 -6.08 6.38
N LEU A 299 -12.29 -7.07 6.42
CA LEU A 299 -12.90 -7.58 7.65
C LEU A 299 -11.98 -8.63 8.31
N PHE A 300 -11.62 -9.67 7.56
CA PHE A 300 -10.87 -10.82 8.06
C PHE A 300 -9.37 -10.68 7.78
N THR A 301 -8.78 -9.61 8.32
CA THR A 301 -7.32 -9.41 8.26
C THR A 301 -6.57 -10.44 9.11
N LEU A 302 -5.28 -10.65 8.86
CA LEU A 302 -4.43 -11.52 9.71
C LEU A 302 -4.47 -11.10 11.19
N ARG A 303 -4.54 -9.79 11.46
CA ARG A 303 -4.68 -9.26 12.82
C ARG A 303 -6.03 -9.67 13.42
N SER A 304 -7.11 -9.51 12.67
CA SER A 304 -8.46 -9.86 13.12
C SER A 304 -8.56 -11.35 13.45
N MET A 305 -8.14 -12.19 12.51
CA MET A 305 -8.20 -13.65 12.64
C MET A 305 -7.30 -14.17 13.75
N TYR A 306 -5.99 -13.90 13.68
CA TYR A 306 -5.00 -14.59 14.52
C TYR A 306 -4.77 -13.89 15.87
N LEU A 307 -4.89 -12.57 15.94
CA LEU A 307 -4.56 -11.81 17.16
C LEU A 307 -5.81 -11.46 17.97
N GLN A 308 -6.82 -10.89 17.32
CA GLN A 308 -8.06 -10.43 18.00
C GLN A 308 -9.05 -11.57 18.28
N GLY A 309 -8.86 -12.74 17.66
CA GLY A 309 -9.73 -13.90 17.82
C GLY A 309 -11.05 -13.76 17.06
N ARG A 310 -11.04 -13.03 15.94
CA ARG A 310 -12.20 -12.75 15.08
C ARG A 310 -12.04 -13.35 13.67
N PRO A 311 -11.86 -14.68 13.54
CA PRO A 311 -11.88 -15.33 12.24
C PRO A 311 -13.27 -15.22 11.59
N PRO A 312 -13.40 -15.52 10.28
CA PRO A 312 -14.70 -15.73 9.67
C PRO A 312 -15.51 -16.73 10.49
N PRO A 313 -16.79 -16.45 10.82
CA PRO A 313 -17.64 -17.42 11.51
C PRO A 313 -17.71 -18.76 10.77
N SER A 314 -17.75 -18.72 9.44
CA SER A 314 -17.48 -19.87 8.59
C SER A 314 -16.85 -19.50 7.25
N VAL A 315 -16.09 -20.45 6.70
CA VAL A 315 -15.57 -20.45 5.33
C VAL A 315 -16.37 -21.46 4.53
N ASN A 316 -16.93 -21.02 3.41
CA ASN A 316 -17.82 -21.82 2.60
C ASN A 316 -17.12 -22.11 1.27
N MET A 317 -17.05 -23.39 0.92
CA MET A 317 -16.36 -23.89 -0.27
C MET A 317 -17.36 -24.64 -1.15
N TYR A 318 -17.42 -24.27 -2.43
CA TYR A 318 -18.22 -24.96 -3.43
C TYR A 318 -17.35 -25.50 -4.56
N TRP A 319 -17.36 -26.82 -4.75
CA TRP A 319 -16.51 -27.54 -5.68
C TRP A 319 -17.24 -28.04 -6.91
N ARG A 320 -16.56 -27.94 -8.04
CA ARG A 320 -16.92 -28.56 -9.32
C ARG A 320 -15.65 -28.91 -10.07
N LYS A 321 -15.74 -29.75 -11.09
CA LYS A 321 -14.60 -30.10 -11.96
C LYS A 321 -14.98 -30.09 -13.44
N PHE A 322 -14.02 -29.71 -14.27
CA PHE A 322 -14.15 -29.65 -15.73
C PHE A 322 -13.11 -30.56 -16.36
N ALA A 323 -13.52 -31.44 -17.27
CA ALA A 323 -12.57 -32.28 -17.99
C ALA A 323 -11.76 -31.42 -18.95
N ILE A 324 -10.44 -31.64 -19.00
CA ILE A 324 -9.51 -30.84 -19.81
C ILE A 324 -9.89 -30.88 -21.30
N LYS A 325 -10.35 -32.03 -21.79
CA LYS A 325 -10.84 -32.23 -23.16
C LYS A 325 -12.05 -31.36 -23.54
N ASP A 326 -12.81 -30.88 -22.55
CA ASP A 326 -14.01 -30.06 -22.76
C ASP A 326 -13.72 -28.56 -22.61
N ILE A 327 -12.47 -28.19 -22.31
CA ILE A 327 -12.02 -26.79 -22.19
C ILE A 327 -11.45 -26.35 -23.55
N PRO A 328 -11.91 -25.22 -24.12
CA PRO A 328 -11.41 -24.74 -25.41
C PRO A 328 -9.98 -24.19 -25.27
N LEU A 329 -8.97 -25.04 -25.42
CA LEU A 329 -7.56 -24.68 -25.27
C LEU A 329 -6.84 -24.40 -26.61
N ASP A 330 -7.53 -24.58 -27.74
CA ASP A 330 -6.95 -24.38 -29.07
C ASP A 330 -6.87 -22.90 -29.47
N ASP A 331 -7.74 -22.06 -28.90
CA ASP A 331 -7.80 -20.63 -29.16
C ASP A 331 -7.97 -19.83 -27.86
N HIS A 332 -7.23 -18.73 -27.74
CA HIS A 332 -7.18 -17.94 -26.50
C HIS A 332 -8.48 -17.17 -26.28
N ASP A 333 -9.14 -16.68 -27.33
CA ASP A 333 -10.33 -15.83 -27.19
C ASP A 333 -11.56 -16.65 -26.77
N THR A 334 -11.70 -17.86 -27.32
CA THR A 334 -12.70 -18.84 -26.88
C THR A 334 -12.44 -19.33 -25.44
N PHE A 335 -11.18 -19.53 -25.05
CA PHE A 335 -10.82 -19.79 -23.65
C PHE A 335 -11.18 -18.62 -22.73
N ASP A 336 -10.90 -17.39 -23.13
CA ASP A 336 -11.20 -16.19 -22.36
C ASP A 336 -12.71 -16.05 -22.10
N LEU A 337 -13.53 -16.33 -23.13
CA LEU A 337 -14.98 -16.44 -23.00
C LEU A 337 -15.39 -17.54 -22.01
N TRP A 338 -14.87 -18.76 -22.19
CA TRP A 338 -15.16 -19.88 -21.30
C TRP A 338 -14.81 -19.58 -19.85
N LEU A 339 -13.62 -19.02 -19.59
CA LEU A 339 -13.17 -18.67 -18.24
C LEU A 339 -14.04 -17.57 -17.63
N ARG A 340 -14.40 -16.55 -18.42
CA ARG A 340 -15.27 -15.46 -17.97
C ARG A 340 -16.66 -15.97 -17.60
N GLU A 341 -17.24 -16.90 -18.35
CA GLU A 341 -18.51 -17.54 -17.98
C GLU A 341 -18.42 -18.28 -16.64
N ARG A 342 -17.33 -19.03 -16.40
CA ARG A 342 -17.12 -19.68 -15.10
C ARG A 342 -17.06 -18.67 -13.96
N TRP A 343 -16.53 -17.46 -14.20
CA TRP A 343 -16.54 -16.38 -13.21
C TRP A 343 -17.91 -15.74 -13.01
N TYR A 344 -18.72 -15.57 -14.07
CA TYR A 344 -20.11 -15.11 -13.89
C TYR A 344 -20.93 -16.11 -13.05
N GLU A 345 -20.70 -17.40 -13.24
CA GLU A 345 -21.32 -18.45 -12.40
C GLU A 345 -20.85 -18.36 -10.95
N LYS A 346 -19.55 -18.13 -10.70
CA LYS A 346 -19.02 -17.90 -9.34
C LYS A 346 -19.65 -16.70 -8.67
N ASP A 347 -19.77 -15.60 -9.40
CA ASP A 347 -20.39 -14.37 -8.93
C ASP A 347 -21.84 -14.62 -8.53
N ALA A 348 -22.59 -15.36 -9.35
CA ALA A 348 -23.96 -15.79 -9.05
C ALA A 348 -24.03 -16.74 -7.84
N PHE A 349 -23.07 -17.65 -7.66
CA PHE A 349 -23.01 -18.52 -6.48
C PHE A 349 -22.77 -17.72 -5.21
N ILE A 350 -21.93 -16.68 -5.24
CA ILE A 350 -21.73 -15.80 -4.08
C ILE A 350 -23.02 -15.02 -3.79
N GLU A 351 -23.70 -14.48 -4.81
CA GLU A 351 -24.99 -13.80 -4.61
C GLU A 351 -26.04 -14.74 -4.01
N GLN A 352 -26.10 -15.98 -4.48
CA GLN A 352 -26.96 -17.00 -3.89
C GLN A 352 -26.58 -17.26 -2.43
N TYR A 353 -25.30 -17.45 -2.14
CA TYR A 353 -24.81 -17.63 -0.77
C TYR A 353 -25.15 -16.45 0.15
N LEU A 354 -25.00 -15.21 -0.32
CA LEU A 354 -25.37 -14.01 0.44
C LEU A 354 -26.88 -13.91 0.70
N THR A 355 -27.69 -14.57 -0.12
CA THR A 355 -29.16 -14.60 0.00
C THR A 355 -29.64 -15.73 0.91
N THR A 356 -29.04 -16.91 0.80
CA THR A 356 -29.53 -18.14 1.45
C THR A 356 -28.65 -18.60 2.63
N GLY A 357 -27.45 -18.04 2.75
CA GLY A 357 -26.38 -18.51 3.64
C GLY A 357 -25.71 -19.81 3.18
N ARG A 358 -26.04 -20.36 2.00
CA ARG A 358 -25.57 -21.66 1.52
C ARG A 358 -25.39 -21.70 -0.01
N PHE A 359 -24.37 -22.42 -0.46
CA PHE A 359 -24.19 -22.73 -1.89
C PHE A 359 -25.17 -23.81 -2.39
N PRO A 360 -25.43 -23.90 -3.71
CA PRO A 360 -26.35 -24.87 -4.32
C PRO A 360 -25.77 -26.30 -4.36
N GLY A 361 -25.46 -26.88 -3.19
CA GLY A 361 -24.86 -28.22 -3.10
C GLY A 361 -25.76 -29.35 -3.59
N SER A 362 -25.17 -30.33 -4.28
CA SER A 362 -25.82 -31.59 -4.65
C SER A 362 -25.61 -32.65 -3.57
N LYS A 363 -26.67 -33.41 -3.23
CA LYS A 363 -26.56 -34.55 -2.29
C LYS A 363 -25.63 -35.66 -2.81
N ALA A 364 -25.49 -35.77 -4.14
CA ALA A 364 -24.57 -36.72 -4.76
C ALA A 364 -23.10 -36.29 -4.57
N ALA A 365 -22.83 -34.97 -4.51
CA ALA A 365 -21.49 -34.41 -4.30
C ALA A 365 -20.89 -34.82 -2.95
N THR A 366 -21.71 -34.78 -1.90
CA THR A 366 -21.32 -35.15 -0.52
C THR A 366 -21.66 -36.61 -0.18
N ASN A 367 -21.87 -37.43 -1.22
CA ASN A 367 -22.04 -38.87 -1.15
C ASN A 367 -23.12 -39.37 -0.16
N GLY A 368 -24.24 -38.65 -0.03
CA GLY A 368 -25.38 -39.05 0.79
C GLY A 368 -24.99 -39.56 2.17
N LEU A 369 -24.63 -38.65 3.09
CA LEU A 369 -24.30 -38.98 4.48
C LEU A 369 -25.43 -39.80 5.14
N VAL A 370 -25.27 -41.12 5.20
CA VAL A 370 -26.12 -42.01 6.00
C VAL A 370 -25.56 -42.05 7.41
N THR A 371 -26.19 -41.32 8.32
CA THR A 371 -26.07 -41.55 9.77
C THR A 371 -27.48 -41.55 10.37
N ASN A 372 -27.88 -42.68 10.97
CA ASN A 372 -29.10 -42.85 11.78
C ASN A 372 -30.44 -42.39 11.15
N GLY A 373 -30.73 -42.81 9.91
CA GLY A 373 -32.12 -42.88 9.43
C GLY A 373 -32.85 -41.56 9.12
N ALA A 374 -32.17 -40.41 9.06
CA ALA A 374 -32.79 -39.15 8.58
C ALA A 374 -31.82 -38.30 7.74
N LEU A 375 -32.18 -38.09 6.46
CA LEU A 375 -31.49 -37.24 5.47
C LEU A 375 -31.70 -35.75 5.80
N LYS A 376 -30.65 -34.92 5.95
CA LYS A 376 -30.89 -33.45 6.05
C LYS A 376 -30.04 -32.50 5.20
N GLU A 377 -28.75 -32.70 4.92
CA GLU A 377 -27.91 -31.59 4.40
C GLU A 377 -27.09 -31.92 3.13
N SER A 378 -26.94 -30.91 2.25
CA SER A 378 -26.20 -30.98 0.96
C SER A 378 -24.76 -30.45 1.04
N PHE A 379 -24.22 -30.37 2.26
CA PHE A 379 -22.88 -29.89 2.56
C PHE A 379 -22.27 -30.68 3.73
N ILE A 380 -20.94 -30.65 3.84
CA ILE A 380 -20.16 -31.19 4.94
C ILE A 380 -19.70 -30.02 5.79
N GLU A 381 -20.14 -29.96 7.04
CA GLU A 381 -19.59 -29.05 8.04
C GLU A 381 -18.46 -29.73 8.81
N THR A 382 -17.31 -29.07 8.87
CA THR A 382 -16.05 -29.53 9.48
C THR A 382 -15.29 -28.32 10.04
N GLU A 383 -14.19 -28.57 10.75
CA GLU A 383 -13.27 -27.53 11.17
C GLU A 383 -11.87 -27.79 10.57
N VAL A 384 -11.07 -26.73 10.48
CA VAL A 384 -9.65 -26.88 10.17
C VAL A 384 -8.94 -27.53 11.37
N LYS A 385 -8.68 -28.84 11.30
CA LYS A 385 -8.02 -29.59 12.37
C LYS A 385 -7.08 -30.69 11.85
N LEU A 386 -6.09 -31.06 12.67
CA LEU A 386 -5.18 -32.18 12.42
C LEU A 386 -5.87 -33.55 12.61
N LYS A 387 -5.35 -34.58 11.92
CA LYS A 387 -5.86 -35.96 11.94
C LYS A 387 -5.75 -36.68 13.29
N HIS A 388 -4.69 -36.45 14.07
CA HIS A 388 -4.37 -37.23 15.28
C HIS A 388 -4.24 -36.36 16.55
N CYS A 389 -5.12 -35.36 16.76
CA CYS A 389 -5.04 -34.48 17.93
C CYS A 389 -6.43 -34.35 18.59
N GLU A 390 -6.64 -35.06 19.70
CA GLU A 390 -7.89 -35.02 20.50
C GLU A 390 -7.69 -34.34 21.85
N PHE A 391 -8.74 -33.68 22.35
CA PHE A 391 -8.80 -33.04 23.66
C PHE A 391 -9.78 -33.79 24.56
N THR A 392 -9.30 -34.43 25.62
CA THR A 392 -10.15 -34.87 26.73
C THR A 392 -10.05 -33.87 27.89
N GLY A 393 -11.20 -33.45 28.43
CA GLY A 393 -11.31 -32.38 29.44
C GLY A 393 -10.59 -32.61 30.78
N GLU A 394 -9.84 -33.70 30.95
CA GLU A 394 -9.14 -34.08 32.20
C GLU A 394 -7.61 -34.17 32.06
N GLY A 395 -7.05 -33.81 30.90
CA GLY A 395 -5.62 -33.92 30.66
C GLY A 395 -5.33 -34.06 29.18
N MET A 396 -4.19 -33.51 28.74
CA MET A 396 -3.83 -33.40 27.32
C MET A 396 -2.93 -34.59 26.93
N VAL A 397 -3.46 -35.51 26.12
CA VAL A 397 -2.68 -36.57 25.46
C VAL A 397 -2.55 -36.16 23.99
N VAL A 398 -1.33 -35.87 23.54
CA VAL A 398 -1.04 -35.60 22.12
C VAL A 398 -0.30 -36.81 21.54
N THR A 399 -1.02 -37.65 20.81
CA THR A 399 -0.42 -38.75 20.06
C THR A 399 -0.12 -38.25 18.64
N LEU A 400 1.11 -37.77 18.41
CA LEU A 400 1.60 -37.51 17.06
C LEU A 400 1.93 -38.84 16.37
N GLU A 401 0.92 -39.53 15.85
CA GLU A 401 1.14 -40.55 14.82
C GLU A 401 1.54 -39.84 13.53
N ILE A 402 2.85 -39.74 13.33
CA ILE A 402 3.41 -39.36 12.04
C ILE A 402 3.53 -40.65 11.24
N ASP A 403 2.54 -40.91 10.39
CA ASP A 403 2.51 -42.02 9.44
C ASP A 403 3.51 -41.74 8.29
N ILE A 404 4.81 -41.72 8.61
CA ILE A 404 5.87 -41.70 7.58
C ILE A 404 6.05 -43.14 7.13
N LYS A 405 5.55 -43.47 5.94
CA LYS A 405 6.09 -44.60 5.18
C LYS A 405 7.54 -44.28 4.84
N TYR A 406 8.48 -44.85 5.60
CA TYR A 406 9.92 -44.69 5.34
C TYR A 406 10.31 -45.48 4.06
N PRO A 407 11.24 -44.98 3.24
CA PRO A 407 11.61 -45.62 1.97
C PRO A 407 12.50 -46.86 2.12
N PHE A 408 12.90 -47.23 3.33
CA PHE A 408 13.76 -48.37 3.57
C PHE A 408 12.87 -49.58 3.80
N GLY A 409 12.76 -50.47 2.82
CA GLY A 409 11.92 -51.68 2.82
C GLY A 409 12.22 -52.69 3.93
N LEU A 410 11.98 -52.31 5.18
CA LEU A 410 11.84 -53.18 6.33
C LEU A 410 10.34 -53.31 6.56
N GLY A 411 9.80 -54.49 6.23
CA GLY A 411 8.38 -54.80 6.25
C GLY A 411 7.80 -54.96 7.66
N GLU A 412 7.85 -53.92 8.49
CA GLU A 412 7.09 -53.85 9.74
C GLU A 412 6.41 -52.49 9.87
N GLU A 413 5.09 -52.51 10.06
CA GLU A 413 4.34 -51.36 10.61
C GLU A 413 4.87 -51.09 12.01
N VAL A 414 5.79 -50.14 12.15
CA VAL A 414 6.22 -49.70 13.49
C VAL A 414 5.49 -48.42 13.85
N GLY A 415 4.31 -48.60 14.46
CA GLY A 415 3.63 -47.53 15.18
C GLY A 415 4.45 -47.11 16.39
N PHE A 416 5.05 -45.91 16.35
CA PHE A 416 5.74 -45.34 17.50
C PHE A 416 4.87 -44.28 18.16
N GLY A 417 4.16 -44.68 19.23
CA GLY A 417 3.46 -43.75 20.11
C GLY A 417 4.44 -43.10 21.10
N ILE A 418 4.48 -41.77 21.14
CA ILE A 418 5.08 -41.03 22.26
C ILE A 418 3.98 -40.87 23.32
N GLU A 419 3.92 -41.79 24.30
CA GLU A 419 3.09 -41.58 25.50
C GLU A 419 3.82 -40.66 26.49
N GLY A 420 3.41 -39.39 26.56
CA GLY A 420 3.78 -38.51 27.66
C GLY A 420 2.68 -38.49 28.72
N ARG A 421 2.81 -39.24 29.83
CA ARG A 421 1.92 -39.10 31.00
C ARG A 421 2.48 -38.07 31.97
N MET A 422 1.77 -36.95 32.20
CA MET A 422 2.01 -36.12 33.39
C MET A 422 1.29 -36.76 34.59
N ALA A 423 2.05 -37.33 35.52
CA ALA A 423 1.53 -37.76 36.81
C ALA A 423 1.29 -36.54 37.72
N SER A 424 0.18 -36.58 38.45
CA SER A 424 -0.36 -35.54 39.32
C SER A 424 0.60 -35.13 40.44
N ALA A 425 0.89 -33.83 40.55
CA ALA A 425 1.39 -33.21 41.77
C ALA A 425 0.54 -31.98 42.13
N PHE A 426 -0.77 -32.17 42.32
CA PHE A 426 -1.66 -31.17 42.92
C PHE A 426 -2.72 -31.86 43.78
N GLU A 427 -2.26 -32.59 44.79
CA GLU A 427 -3.08 -32.82 45.98
C GLU A 427 -2.66 -31.81 47.06
N LYS A 428 -3.66 -31.07 47.57
CA LYS A 428 -3.62 -30.10 48.68
C LYS A 428 -3.15 -28.67 48.36
N LYS A 429 -4.08 -27.83 47.87
CA LYS A 429 -4.70 -26.76 48.70
C LYS A 429 -5.80 -26.03 47.94
N ASN A 430 -6.83 -25.69 48.69
CA ASN A 430 -8.15 -25.25 48.26
C ASN A 430 -8.21 -23.81 47.73
N THR A 431 -9.20 -23.61 46.86
CA THR A 431 -10.10 -22.45 46.66
C THR A 431 -9.66 -21.18 45.89
N SER A 432 -10.37 -21.02 44.76
CA SER A 432 -10.84 -19.79 44.09
C SER A 432 -9.92 -19.05 43.11
N HIS A 433 -10.45 -18.97 41.87
CA HIS A 433 -10.15 -18.03 40.78
C HIS A 433 -8.72 -17.89 40.24
N SER A 434 -8.36 -18.77 39.29
CA SER A 434 -8.06 -18.38 37.89
C SER A 434 -7.64 -19.62 37.09
N LYS A 435 -8.40 -20.00 36.07
CA LYS A 435 -7.99 -21.02 35.08
C LYS A 435 -6.93 -20.37 34.17
N GLN A 436 -5.66 -20.61 34.45
CA GLN A 436 -4.53 -20.18 33.63
C GLN A 436 -3.94 -21.43 32.96
N GLU A 437 -3.95 -21.46 31.63
CA GLU A 437 -3.88 -22.70 30.84
C GLU A 437 -2.46 -23.28 30.63
N PRO A 438 -2.30 -24.61 30.56
CA PRO A 438 -1.05 -25.36 30.28
C PRO A 438 -0.36 -25.14 28.91
N ARG A 439 -0.80 -24.17 28.10
CA ARG A 439 -0.45 -24.05 26.67
C ARG A 439 0.97 -23.53 26.39
N ASP A 440 1.56 -22.79 27.33
CA ASP A 440 2.91 -22.19 27.19
C ASP A 440 4.07 -23.19 27.40
N VAL A 441 3.80 -24.30 28.09
CA VAL A 441 4.79 -25.37 28.35
C VAL A 441 4.96 -26.28 27.12
N PHE A 442 3.89 -26.47 26.33
CA PHE A 442 3.85 -27.35 25.17
C PHE A 442 4.70 -26.84 23.98
N ALA A 443 4.66 -25.54 23.68
CA ALA A 443 5.46 -24.95 22.60
C ALA A 443 6.98 -25.12 22.83
N ARG A 444 7.42 -25.13 24.10
CA ARG A 444 8.81 -25.38 24.48
C ARG A 444 9.20 -26.85 24.34
N LEU A 445 8.28 -27.77 24.67
CA LEU A 445 8.50 -29.22 24.55
C LEU A 445 8.53 -29.69 23.09
N CYS A 446 7.73 -29.10 22.18
CA CYS A 446 7.79 -29.44 20.76
C CYS A 446 9.13 -29.07 20.10
N VAL A 447 9.72 -27.93 20.49
CA VAL A 447 11.05 -27.52 20.02
C VAL A 447 12.13 -28.44 20.58
N LEU A 448 12.04 -28.83 21.86
CA LEU A 448 12.94 -29.80 22.50
C LEU A 448 12.83 -31.21 21.91
N ALA A 449 11.63 -31.66 21.54
CA ALA A 449 11.39 -32.95 20.90
C ALA A 449 11.95 -33.00 19.47
N LEU A 450 11.82 -31.89 18.71
CA LEU A 450 12.42 -31.76 17.38
C LEU A 450 13.96 -31.73 17.46
N LEU A 451 14.52 -31.02 18.45
CA LEU A 451 15.97 -30.97 18.69
C LEU A 451 16.57 -32.30 19.17
N ASN A 452 15.90 -33.02 20.07
CA ASN A 452 16.38 -34.32 20.55
C ASN A 452 16.33 -35.39 19.45
N LYS A 453 15.35 -35.35 18.55
CA LYS A 453 15.27 -36.25 17.38
C LYS A 453 16.39 -36.00 16.37
N GLU A 454 16.85 -34.75 16.24
CA GLU A 454 17.99 -34.36 15.41
C GLU A 454 19.32 -34.84 16.00
N LEU A 455 19.46 -34.81 17.33
CA LEU A 455 20.65 -35.29 18.04
C LEU A 455 20.79 -36.81 17.99
N GLU A 456 19.68 -37.55 18.11
CA GLU A 456 19.64 -39.01 18.00
C GLU A 456 20.00 -39.50 16.59
N TYR A 457 19.52 -38.81 15.55
CA TYR A 457 19.88 -39.09 14.15
C TYR A 457 21.37 -38.82 13.85
N LEU A 458 22.02 -37.96 14.64
CA LEU A 458 23.45 -37.63 14.55
C LEU A 458 24.33 -38.48 15.48
N GLY A 459 23.77 -39.45 16.22
CA GLY A 459 24.50 -40.26 17.19
C GLY A 459 25.04 -39.47 18.39
N LYS A 460 24.44 -38.31 18.70
CA LYS A 460 24.83 -37.43 19.80
C LYS A 460 23.88 -37.59 20.99
N ALA A 461 24.43 -37.42 22.20
CA ALA A 461 23.64 -37.51 23.43
C ALA A 461 22.52 -36.46 23.47
N PRO A 462 21.31 -36.81 23.96
CA PRO A 462 20.20 -35.88 24.08
C PRO A 462 20.50 -34.77 25.10
N VAL A 463 19.86 -33.61 24.95
CA VAL A 463 19.99 -32.51 25.91
C VAL A 463 19.16 -32.84 27.15
N PRO A 464 19.72 -32.76 28.39
CA PRO A 464 18.96 -33.04 29.61
C PRO A 464 17.78 -32.08 29.79
N THR A 465 16.62 -32.60 30.14
CA THR A 465 15.35 -31.86 30.29
C THR A 465 15.12 -31.24 31.67
N ALA A 466 16.14 -31.10 32.52
CA ALA A 466 15.96 -30.55 33.85
C ALA A 466 17.08 -29.56 34.23
N GLU A 467 16.65 -28.45 34.83
CA GLU A 467 17.43 -27.39 35.48
C GLU A 467 18.22 -26.45 34.55
N THR A 468 17.65 -25.26 34.31
CA THR A 468 18.27 -23.94 34.59
C THR A 468 17.66 -22.86 33.67
N LEU A 469 16.77 -22.02 34.22
CA LEU A 469 16.69 -20.60 33.83
C LEU A 469 15.91 -19.81 34.90
N THR A 470 16.63 -19.47 35.97
CA THR A 470 16.20 -18.51 36.99
C THR A 470 16.76 -17.14 36.63
N ILE A 471 15.91 -16.17 36.26
CA ILE A 471 16.24 -14.75 36.33
C ILE A 471 15.08 -13.98 36.98
N TYR A 472 15.33 -13.65 38.25
CA TYR A 472 14.86 -12.55 39.11
C TYR A 472 13.56 -11.78 38.76
N TYR A 473 12.55 -11.93 39.62
CA TYR A 473 11.62 -10.84 39.98
C TYR A 473 11.79 -10.52 41.47
N ALA A 474 12.32 -9.33 41.78
CA ALA A 474 12.32 -8.79 43.12
C ALA A 474 10.98 -8.09 43.40
N ARG A 475 10.35 -8.48 44.51
CA ARG A 475 9.17 -7.84 45.11
C ARG A 475 9.48 -6.39 45.50
N THR A 476 8.60 -5.47 45.14
CA THR A 476 8.16 -4.40 46.05
C THR A 476 6.64 -4.21 45.91
N SER A 477 6.01 -3.93 47.04
CA SER A 477 4.57 -4.02 47.30
C SER A 477 3.91 -2.65 47.42
N THR A 478 2.90 -2.38 46.56
CA THR A 478 1.69 -1.51 46.71
C THR A 478 1.83 -0.01 47.05
N PRO A 479 0.81 0.87 46.80
CA PRO A 479 -0.46 0.69 46.06
C PRO A 479 -0.83 1.83 45.05
N THR A 480 -1.85 1.56 44.22
CA THR A 480 -2.85 2.48 43.63
C THR A 480 -2.38 3.75 42.88
N HIS A 481 -2.51 3.75 41.54
CA HIS A 481 -3.14 4.83 40.76
C HIS A 481 -3.55 4.30 39.37
N GLN A 482 -4.63 4.87 38.83
CA GLN A 482 -5.29 4.66 37.53
C GLN A 482 -4.44 3.98 36.44
N SER A 483 -5.00 2.91 35.85
CA SER A 483 -4.42 2.22 34.70
C SER A 483 -4.57 3.04 33.42
N ASP A 484 -3.57 3.89 33.17
CA ASP A 484 -3.25 4.35 31.82
C ASP A 484 -2.70 3.17 31.00
N ILE A 485 -3.28 2.99 29.82
CA ILE A 485 -2.93 1.97 28.84
C ILE A 485 -1.50 2.27 28.34
N PHE A 486 -0.51 1.48 28.76
CA PHE A 486 0.85 1.56 28.21
C PHE A 486 0.88 0.99 26.79
N ILE A 487 0.57 1.84 25.81
CA ILE A 487 0.94 1.66 24.40
C ILE A 487 2.46 1.84 24.35
N MET A 488 3.22 0.87 23.83
CA MET A 488 4.64 1.15 23.52
C MET A 488 4.67 2.32 22.54
N PRO A 489 5.31 3.46 22.88
CA PRO A 489 5.24 4.64 22.05
C PRO A 489 5.89 4.34 20.69
N GLY A 490 5.17 4.61 19.61
CA GLY A 490 5.73 4.57 18.27
C GLY A 490 6.89 5.56 18.12
N PRO A 491 7.65 5.50 17.02
CA PRO A 491 8.81 6.36 16.83
C PRO A 491 8.44 7.84 16.93
N LYS A 492 9.27 8.62 17.61
CA LYS A 492 9.07 10.05 17.81
C LYS A 492 9.53 10.82 16.57
N ILE A 493 8.56 11.30 15.79
CA ILE A 493 8.81 12.05 14.55
C ILE A 493 8.67 13.54 14.80
N ALA A 494 9.72 14.32 14.48
CA ALA A 494 9.71 15.77 14.52
C ALA A 494 9.86 16.34 13.11
N ILE A 495 8.92 17.19 12.71
CA ILE A 495 8.94 17.93 11.43
C ILE A 495 9.23 19.38 11.74
N ILE A 496 10.30 19.94 11.17
CA ILE A 496 10.69 21.34 11.43
C ILE A 496 10.12 22.19 10.30
N GLY A 497 9.11 23.02 10.58
CA GLY A 497 8.44 23.90 9.63
C GLY A 497 7.02 23.48 9.26
N ALA A 498 6.06 24.40 9.43
CA ALA A 498 4.66 24.28 9.05
C ALA A 498 4.36 24.96 7.69
N GLY A 499 5.23 24.74 6.71
CA GLY A 499 4.96 25.02 5.30
C GLY A 499 4.12 23.92 4.64
N PRO A 500 3.68 24.10 3.38
CA PRO A 500 2.83 23.11 2.70
C PRO A 500 3.40 21.69 2.73
N ALA A 501 4.72 21.57 2.59
CA ALA A 501 5.41 20.29 2.58
C ALA A 501 5.34 19.57 3.96
N GLY A 502 5.69 20.27 5.05
CA GLY A 502 5.65 19.72 6.40
C GLY A 502 4.23 19.43 6.89
N LEU A 503 3.28 20.32 6.61
CA LEU A 503 1.87 20.13 6.92
C LEU A 503 1.27 18.92 6.17
N THR A 504 1.59 18.78 4.89
CA THR A 504 1.15 17.63 4.07
C THR A 504 1.69 16.32 4.63
N LEU A 505 2.99 16.28 5.00
CA LEU A 505 3.59 15.09 5.60
C LEU A 505 2.88 14.71 6.91
N ALA A 506 2.65 15.68 7.79
CA ALA A 506 1.98 15.42 9.07
C ALA A 506 0.57 14.85 8.86
N ARG A 507 -0.20 15.41 7.93
CA ARG A 507 -1.55 14.93 7.60
C ARG A 507 -1.53 13.48 7.11
N LEU A 508 -0.63 13.15 6.19
CA LEU A 508 -0.50 11.80 5.63
C LEU A 508 -0.07 10.77 6.69
N LEU A 509 0.85 11.14 7.58
CA LEU A 509 1.27 10.28 8.70
C LEU A 509 0.12 10.03 9.69
N GLN A 510 -0.65 11.08 10.01
CA GLN A 510 -1.80 10.97 10.93
C GLN A 510 -2.92 10.08 10.37
N GLN A 511 -3.21 10.13 9.07
CA GLN A 511 -4.17 9.20 8.45
C GLN A 511 -3.75 7.74 8.58
N SER A 512 -2.44 7.49 8.66
CA SER A 512 -1.88 6.16 8.88
C SER A 512 -1.68 5.84 10.37
N SER A 513 -2.26 6.63 11.27
CA SER A 513 -2.11 6.51 12.74
C SER A 513 -0.64 6.49 13.17
N ILE A 514 0.19 7.38 12.60
CA ILE A 514 1.58 7.59 13.00
C ILE A 514 1.67 8.98 13.64
N PRO A 515 1.99 9.08 14.95
CA PRO A 515 2.09 10.36 15.61
C PRO A 515 3.32 11.13 15.13
N CYS A 516 3.19 12.44 15.00
CA CYS A 516 4.28 13.36 14.67
C CYS A 516 4.00 14.74 15.25
N THR A 517 5.06 15.51 15.48
CA THR A 517 4.96 16.90 15.96
C THR A 517 5.62 17.83 14.95
N ILE A 518 4.94 18.91 14.58
CA ILE A 518 5.53 20.00 13.80
C ILE A 518 6.02 21.08 14.75
N TYR A 519 7.27 21.53 14.59
CA TYR A 519 7.82 22.69 15.26
C TYR A 519 7.90 23.85 14.28
N GLU A 520 7.16 24.93 14.56
CA GLU A 520 7.06 26.10 13.70
C GLU A 520 7.62 27.34 14.41
N ALA A 521 8.48 28.08 13.72
CA ALA A 521 9.15 29.27 14.23
C ALA A 521 8.18 30.45 14.42
N GLU A 522 7.15 30.54 13.58
CA GLU A 522 6.10 31.55 13.71
C GLU A 522 5.33 31.40 15.03
N SER A 523 4.93 32.52 15.62
CA SER A 523 4.21 32.55 16.90
C SER A 523 2.76 32.07 16.79
N SER A 524 2.16 32.13 15.60
CA SER A 524 0.79 31.70 15.34
C SER A 524 0.53 31.48 13.84
N ARG A 525 -0.62 30.88 13.52
CA ARG A 525 -1.10 30.69 12.13
C ARG A 525 -1.15 31.98 11.29
N ASN A 526 -1.43 33.12 11.93
CA ASN A 526 -1.68 34.41 11.27
C ASN A 526 -0.45 35.34 11.25
N ASN A 527 0.75 34.84 11.56
CA ASN A 527 1.92 35.69 11.82
C ASN A 527 2.45 36.44 10.57
N ARG A 528 2.33 35.86 9.38
CA ARG A 528 2.80 36.49 8.13
C ARG A 528 1.78 36.42 7.01
N ASN A 529 1.81 37.42 6.13
CA ASN A 529 1.11 37.35 4.85
C ASN A 529 1.82 36.31 3.95
N GLN A 530 1.15 35.19 3.67
CA GLN A 530 1.72 34.05 2.95
C GLN A 530 1.61 34.24 1.43
N GLY A 531 2.54 35.01 0.83
CA GLY A 531 2.85 34.89 -0.60
C GLY A 531 1.70 35.17 -1.60
N GLY A 532 1.93 34.85 -2.87
CA GLY A 532 0.91 34.82 -3.92
C GLY A 532 0.17 33.48 -4.01
N THR A 533 -0.28 33.14 -5.21
CA THR A 533 -1.08 31.92 -5.47
C THR A 533 -0.18 30.74 -5.85
N LEU A 534 -0.74 29.54 -5.82
CA LEU A 534 -0.08 28.30 -6.18
C LEU A 534 -0.96 27.45 -7.09
N ASP A 535 -0.41 26.96 -8.21
CA ASP A 535 -1.06 25.96 -9.04
C ASP A 535 -0.67 24.55 -8.59
N LEU A 536 -1.65 23.67 -8.31
CA LEU A 536 -1.37 22.28 -7.93
C LEU A 536 -1.59 21.34 -9.10
N HIS A 537 -0.61 20.46 -9.36
CA HIS A 537 -0.61 19.55 -10.51
C HIS A 537 -1.28 18.21 -10.17
N PRO A 538 -1.91 17.52 -11.15
CA PRO A 538 -2.71 16.31 -10.89
C PRO A 538 -1.86 15.13 -10.38
N ARG A 539 -0.60 15.05 -10.79
CA ARG A 539 0.33 13.96 -10.47
C ARG A 539 1.29 14.28 -9.31
N ALA A 540 1.15 15.46 -8.69
CA ALA A 540 2.02 15.91 -7.61
C ALA A 540 1.19 16.51 -6.46
N GLY A 541 1.00 17.83 -6.41
CA GLY A 541 0.27 18.49 -5.33
C GLY A 541 -1.15 17.96 -5.13
N GLN A 542 -1.95 17.82 -6.19
CA GLN A 542 -3.30 17.28 -6.08
C GLN A 542 -3.30 15.80 -5.69
N LEU A 543 -2.32 15.01 -6.14
CA LEU A 543 -2.19 13.62 -5.74
C LEU A 543 -1.90 13.52 -4.24
N ALA A 544 -1.02 14.37 -3.71
CA ALA A 544 -0.74 14.42 -2.28
C ALA A 544 -2.00 14.81 -1.47
N LEU A 545 -2.76 15.80 -1.93
CA LEU A 545 -4.04 16.18 -1.30
C LEU A 545 -5.09 15.07 -1.38
N LYS A 546 -5.15 14.34 -2.50
CA LYS A 546 -6.05 13.20 -2.65
C LYS A 546 -5.75 12.12 -1.63
N GLU A 547 -4.48 11.75 -1.51
CA GLU A 547 -4.04 10.73 -0.55
C GLU A 547 -4.24 11.24 0.89
N ALA A 548 -4.10 12.55 1.13
CA ALA A 548 -4.39 13.23 2.40
C ALA A 548 -5.90 13.35 2.74
N GLY A 549 -6.79 12.96 1.82
CA GLY A 549 -8.24 13.10 1.95
C GLY A 549 -8.75 14.55 1.87
N LEU A 550 -8.00 15.45 1.22
CA LEU A 550 -8.27 16.89 1.14
C LEU A 550 -8.56 17.39 -0.29
N LEU A 551 -8.64 16.51 -1.28
CA LEU A 551 -8.86 16.92 -2.67
C LEU A 551 -10.22 17.61 -2.88
N SER A 552 -11.28 17.11 -2.24
CA SER A 552 -12.61 17.73 -2.31
C SER A 552 -12.62 19.11 -1.65
N GLU A 553 -11.96 19.27 -0.50
CA GLU A 553 -11.84 20.57 0.16
C GLU A 553 -11.02 21.55 -0.69
N PHE A 554 -9.93 21.08 -1.29
CA PHE A 554 -9.14 21.87 -2.23
C PHE A 554 -9.98 22.39 -3.40
N HIS A 555 -10.83 21.54 -4.01
CA HIS A 555 -11.67 21.98 -5.14
C HIS A 555 -12.67 23.08 -4.77
N LYS A 556 -13.13 23.15 -3.51
CA LYS A 556 -14.01 24.25 -3.04
C LYS A 556 -13.33 25.61 -3.05
N HIS A 557 -12.01 25.63 -2.83
CA HIS A 557 -11.22 26.86 -2.68
C HIS A 557 -10.33 27.16 -3.89
N SER A 558 -10.08 26.17 -4.73
CA SER A 558 -9.29 26.31 -5.95
C SER A 558 -10.03 27.14 -7.00
N ARG A 559 -9.27 27.83 -7.84
CA ARG A 559 -9.72 28.76 -8.86
C ARG A 559 -9.22 28.32 -10.22
N PRO A 560 -9.99 27.49 -10.96
CA PRO A 560 -9.64 27.07 -12.31
C PRO A 560 -9.44 28.23 -13.28
N GLU A 561 -10.18 29.32 -13.11
CA GLU A 561 -10.03 30.56 -13.88
C GLU A 561 -8.67 31.24 -13.66
N GLY A 562 -8.02 30.99 -12.52
CA GLY A 562 -6.68 31.49 -12.21
C GLY A 562 -5.59 30.93 -13.13
N GLU A 563 -5.87 29.82 -13.83
CA GLU A 563 -4.96 29.20 -14.78
C GLU A 563 -4.76 30.02 -16.07
N ALA A 564 -5.63 31.02 -16.29
CA ALA A 564 -5.56 31.92 -17.43
C ALA A 564 -4.22 32.66 -17.47
N SER A 565 -3.54 32.59 -18.61
CA SER A 565 -2.27 33.28 -18.82
C SER A 565 -2.41 34.36 -19.89
N LYS A 566 -1.82 35.53 -19.61
CA LYS A 566 -1.62 36.62 -20.56
C LYS A 566 -0.14 36.91 -20.69
N ILE A 567 0.39 36.95 -21.91
CA ILE A 567 1.80 37.22 -22.20
C ILE A 567 1.89 38.49 -23.03
N ALA A 568 2.59 39.49 -22.50
CA ALA A 568 2.85 40.77 -23.14
C ALA A 568 4.34 40.92 -23.43
N LYS A 569 4.68 41.61 -24.52
CA LYS A 569 6.03 42.11 -24.78
C LYS A 569 6.24 43.46 -24.08
N PHE A 570 7.49 43.87 -23.87
CA PHE A 570 7.82 45.13 -23.21
C PHE A 570 7.17 46.36 -23.89
N ASP A 571 6.99 46.33 -25.22
CA ASP A 571 6.35 47.39 -26.00
C ASP A 571 4.80 47.43 -25.86
N GLY A 572 4.22 46.50 -25.11
CA GLY A 572 2.77 46.39 -24.88
C GLY A 572 2.03 45.47 -25.84
N ASN A 573 2.72 44.91 -26.84
CA ASN A 573 2.10 43.95 -27.75
C ASN A 573 1.72 42.66 -26.99
N ILE A 574 0.44 42.30 -27.02
CA ILE A 574 -0.07 41.07 -26.41
C ILE A 574 0.19 39.89 -27.35
N LEU A 575 1.03 38.96 -26.93
CA LEU A 575 1.43 37.78 -27.71
C LEU A 575 0.51 36.57 -27.46
N TRP A 576 -0.11 36.53 -26.28
CA TRP A 576 -1.04 35.50 -25.85
C TRP A 576 -2.02 36.04 -24.81
N ASP A 577 -3.29 35.67 -24.90
CA ASP A 577 -4.29 36.00 -23.88
C ASP A 577 -5.38 34.93 -23.79
N ASP A 578 -5.34 34.12 -22.73
CA ASP A 578 -6.38 33.12 -22.46
C ASP A 578 -7.76 33.75 -22.20
N ASN A 579 -7.81 35.00 -21.74
CA ASN A 579 -9.05 35.65 -21.31
C ASN A 579 -10.00 35.97 -22.48
N VAL A 580 -9.49 35.96 -23.73
CA VAL A 580 -10.28 36.23 -24.95
C VAL A 580 -10.47 35.00 -25.82
N LEU A 581 -9.89 33.86 -25.44
CA LEU A 581 -10.01 32.59 -26.15
C LEU A 581 -11.19 31.77 -25.60
N PRO A 582 -11.81 30.91 -26.43
CA PRO A 582 -12.80 29.97 -25.91
C PRO A 582 -12.17 29.04 -24.87
N PRO A 583 -12.92 28.57 -23.85
CA PRO A 583 -12.42 27.65 -22.83
C PRO A 583 -11.80 26.39 -23.45
N TRP A 584 -10.48 26.30 -23.38
CA TRP A 584 -9.73 25.21 -24.00
C TRP A 584 -9.20 24.22 -22.96
N ARG A 585 -9.11 24.64 -21.69
CA ARG A 585 -8.76 23.79 -20.55
C ARG A 585 -10.01 23.15 -19.93
N PRO A 586 -9.91 21.96 -19.32
CA PRO A 586 -11.05 21.33 -18.67
C PRO A 586 -11.51 22.12 -17.44
N VAL A 587 -12.80 22.42 -17.37
CA VAL A 587 -13.44 23.10 -16.22
C VAL A 587 -14.16 22.13 -15.28
N GLU A 588 -14.45 20.91 -15.74
CA GLU A 588 -15.08 19.87 -14.94
C GLU A 588 -14.20 19.40 -13.77
N GLU A 589 -14.81 19.26 -12.60
CA GLU A 589 -14.17 18.75 -11.39
C GLU A 589 -13.50 17.38 -11.65
N GLY A 590 -12.27 17.20 -11.18
CA GLY A 590 -11.46 16.00 -11.43
C GLY A 590 -10.85 15.88 -12.84
N LYS A 591 -11.17 16.78 -13.77
CA LYS A 591 -10.50 16.91 -15.08
C LYS A 591 -9.62 18.16 -15.19
N GLN A 592 -9.77 19.11 -14.26
CA GLN A 592 -8.95 20.33 -14.16
C GLN A 592 -7.46 19.99 -14.06
N GLU A 593 -6.62 20.67 -14.83
CA GLU A 593 -5.20 20.36 -14.87
C GLU A 593 -4.45 21.07 -13.74
N ARG A 594 -4.50 22.40 -13.63
CA ARG A 594 -3.62 23.14 -12.70
C ARG A 594 -4.31 24.35 -12.04
N PRO A 595 -5.46 24.18 -11.36
CA PRO A 595 -6.17 25.30 -10.75
C PRO A 595 -5.30 25.99 -9.68
N GLU A 596 -5.45 27.32 -9.58
CA GLU A 596 -4.72 28.15 -8.62
C GLU A 596 -5.41 28.12 -7.26
N ILE A 597 -4.64 28.15 -6.17
CA ILE A 597 -5.15 28.34 -4.81
C ILE A 597 -4.31 29.39 -4.09
N ASP A 598 -4.96 30.24 -3.31
CA ASP A 598 -4.24 31.22 -2.49
C ASP A 598 -3.46 30.46 -1.40
N ARG A 599 -2.17 30.80 -1.23
CA ARG A 599 -1.28 30.04 -0.33
C ARG A 599 -1.75 30.04 1.13
N VAL A 600 -2.37 31.14 1.59
CA VAL A 600 -3.01 31.21 2.92
C VAL A 600 -4.09 30.14 3.04
N VAL A 601 -4.97 30.03 2.03
CA VAL A 601 -6.09 29.08 2.04
C VAL A 601 -5.58 27.64 2.01
N LEU A 602 -4.57 27.33 1.18
CA LEU A 602 -3.93 26.01 1.18
C LEU A 602 -3.32 25.67 2.55
N ARG A 603 -2.63 26.64 3.17
CA ARG A 603 -2.01 26.45 4.49
C ARG A 603 -3.07 26.21 5.56
N ASP A 604 -4.11 27.03 5.60
CA ASP A 604 -5.19 26.91 6.58
C ASP A 604 -5.94 25.59 6.43
N MET A 605 -6.29 25.20 5.19
CA MET A 605 -6.88 23.88 4.90
C MET A 605 -6.02 22.73 5.43
N LEU A 606 -4.69 22.81 5.24
CA LEU A 606 -3.78 21.79 5.75
C LEU A 606 -3.67 21.82 7.28
N ILE A 607 -3.59 23.00 7.91
CA ILE A 607 -3.55 23.16 9.38
C ILE A 607 -4.82 22.58 10.00
N ASP A 608 -5.99 22.98 9.50
CA ASP A 608 -7.30 22.59 10.02
C ASP A 608 -7.57 21.08 9.84
N SER A 609 -6.81 20.41 8.98
CA SER A 609 -6.88 18.95 8.79
C SER A 609 -6.11 18.13 9.83
N LEU A 610 -5.27 18.76 10.66
CA LEU A 610 -4.42 18.08 11.63
C LEU A 610 -5.14 17.90 12.98
N LEU A 611 -4.74 16.88 13.72
CA LEU A 611 -5.16 16.73 15.12
C LEU A 611 -4.74 17.96 15.96
N PRO A 612 -5.50 18.33 17.00
CA PRO A 612 -5.09 19.36 17.95
C PRO A 612 -3.67 19.11 18.48
N ASP A 613 -2.95 20.19 18.81
CA ASP A 613 -1.60 20.15 19.38
C ASP A 613 -0.47 19.55 18.52
N THR A 614 -0.76 19.15 17.28
CA THR A 614 0.24 18.66 16.31
C THR A 614 1.31 19.70 16.03
N ILE A 615 0.93 20.99 15.95
CA ILE A 615 1.84 22.10 15.67
C ILE A 615 2.21 22.81 16.98
N LYS A 616 3.51 22.91 17.25
CA LYS A 616 4.08 23.73 18.33
C LYS A 616 4.62 25.02 17.74
N TRP A 617 3.87 26.10 17.93
CA TRP A 617 4.21 27.45 17.49
C TRP A 617 5.27 28.11 18.38
N GLY A 618 5.96 29.12 17.85
CA GLY A 618 7.04 29.84 18.53
C GLY A 618 8.34 29.05 18.71
N LYS A 619 8.45 27.87 18.07
CA LYS A 619 9.54 26.91 18.22
C LYS A 619 10.57 27.08 17.11
N LYS A 620 11.29 28.21 17.14
CA LYS A 620 12.40 28.48 16.22
C LYS A 620 13.62 27.64 16.60
N VAL A 621 14.05 26.73 15.72
CA VAL A 621 15.24 25.90 15.94
C VAL A 621 16.52 26.76 15.88
N LEU A 622 17.38 26.59 16.89
CA LEU A 622 18.71 27.19 16.93
C LEU A 622 19.81 26.20 16.56
N GLY A 623 19.69 24.95 17.02
CA GLY A 623 20.66 23.90 16.77
C GLY A 623 20.06 22.52 16.89
N VAL A 624 20.74 21.56 16.28
CA VAL A 624 20.43 20.13 16.38
C VAL A 624 21.72 19.37 16.61
N ALA A 625 21.68 18.42 17.53
CA ALA A 625 22.77 17.49 17.80
C ALA A 625 22.27 16.05 17.72
N GLU A 626 23.11 15.14 17.24
CA GLU A 626 22.86 13.71 17.38
C GLU A 626 23.11 13.32 18.84
N ASP A 627 22.31 12.38 19.35
CA ASP A 627 22.46 11.86 20.71
C ASP A 627 23.78 11.08 20.83
N GLU A 628 24.62 11.48 21.80
CA GLU A 628 25.95 10.88 22.01
C GLU A 628 25.89 9.39 22.36
N LYS A 629 24.78 8.93 22.96
CA LYS A 629 24.59 7.54 23.41
C LYS A 629 23.89 6.69 22.37
N THR A 630 23.09 7.30 21.50
CA THR A 630 22.23 6.57 20.56
C THR A 630 22.33 7.16 19.14
N LYS A 631 23.16 6.53 18.30
CA LYS A 631 23.25 6.91 16.88
C LYS A 631 21.88 6.86 16.19
N GLY A 632 21.61 7.85 15.36
CA GLY A 632 20.35 8.01 14.63
C GLY A 632 19.21 8.61 15.44
N LYS A 633 19.46 9.07 16.68
CA LYS A 633 18.51 9.91 17.42
C LYS A 633 19.02 11.35 17.52
N PHE A 634 18.11 12.31 17.48
CA PHE A 634 18.46 13.74 17.48
C PHE A 634 17.79 14.51 18.61
N ASN A 635 18.48 15.58 19.03
CA ASN A 635 18.06 16.52 20.05
C ASN A 635 18.00 17.93 19.44
N ILE A 636 16.91 18.66 19.68
CA ILE A 636 16.64 19.97 19.09
C ILE A 636 16.69 21.03 20.20
N SER A 637 17.38 22.14 19.94
CA SER A 637 17.33 23.33 20.80
C SER A 637 16.54 24.46 20.13
N PHE A 638 15.66 25.11 20.90
CA PHE A 638 14.80 26.18 20.43
C PHE A 638 15.20 27.55 21.00
N ALA A 639 14.78 28.62 20.32
CA ALA A 639 15.10 29.99 20.69
C ALA A 639 14.47 30.46 22.01
N ASP A 640 13.42 29.79 22.47
CA ASP A 640 12.78 30.03 23.77
C ASP A 640 13.52 29.34 24.94
N GLY A 641 14.66 28.69 24.67
CA GLY A 641 15.45 27.96 25.65
C GLY A 641 14.97 26.53 25.91
N SER A 642 13.83 26.12 25.34
CA SER A 642 13.36 24.73 25.46
C SER A 642 14.17 23.78 24.56
N MET A 643 14.14 22.50 24.91
CA MET A 643 14.78 21.43 24.14
C MET A 643 13.81 20.27 23.93
N GLU A 644 13.96 19.59 22.80
CA GLU A 644 13.25 18.34 22.52
C GLU A 644 14.26 17.22 22.29
N MET A 645 14.12 16.11 23.02
CA MET A 645 15.12 15.06 23.08
C MET A 645 14.63 13.74 22.49
N GLY A 646 15.57 12.93 22.00
CA GLY A 646 15.34 11.55 21.60
C GLY A 646 14.45 11.39 20.37
N ILE A 647 14.56 12.29 19.39
CA ILE A 647 13.83 12.25 18.13
C ILE A 647 14.34 11.06 17.29
N ASP A 648 13.45 10.14 16.92
CA ASP A 648 13.76 8.97 16.09
C ASP A 648 13.80 9.30 14.59
N LEU A 649 13.02 10.31 14.18
CA LEU A 649 13.04 10.84 12.82
C LEU A 649 12.90 12.36 12.85
N LEU A 650 13.95 13.04 12.41
CA LEU A 650 14.00 14.48 12.22
C LEU A 650 13.83 14.82 10.74
N VAL A 651 12.78 15.56 10.40
CA VAL A 651 12.50 15.97 9.02
C VAL A 651 12.65 17.49 8.90
N GLY A 652 13.62 17.93 8.12
CA GLY A 652 13.76 19.34 7.75
C GLY A 652 12.77 19.74 6.68
N ALA A 653 11.81 20.58 7.04
CA ALA A 653 10.82 21.21 6.16
C ALA A 653 10.80 22.74 6.36
N ASP A 654 11.91 23.30 6.87
CA ASP A 654 12.08 24.66 7.38
C ASP A 654 12.59 25.65 6.32
N GLY A 655 12.47 25.25 5.06
CA GLY A 655 12.65 26.11 3.90
C GLY A 655 14.11 26.39 3.53
N ALA A 656 14.29 27.47 2.77
CA ALA A 656 15.55 27.86 2.13
C ALA A 656 16.77 27.82 3.08
N TRP A 657 16.61 28.29 4.32
CA TRP A 657 17.69 28.46 5.29
C TRP A 657 17.67 27.39 6.39
N SER A 658 17.37 26.16 5.98
CA SER A 658 17.19 25.02 6.89
C SER A 658 18.34 24.86 7.88
N LYS A 659 17.99 24.66 9.15
CA LYS A 659 18.93 24.27 10.21
C LYS A 659 19.22 22.77 10.23
N ILE A 660 18.41 21.98 9.52
CA ILE A 660 18.56 20.53 9.42
C ILE A 660 19.48 20.14 8.26
N ARG A 661 19.46 20.90 7.15
CA ARG A 661 20.27 20.60 5.95
C ARG A 661 21.76 20.32 6.23
N PRO A 662 22.46 21.08 7.11
CA PRO A 662 23.87 20.82 7.41
C PRO A 662 24.18 19.43 7.99
N LEU A 663 23.18 18.70 8.47
CA LEU A 663 23.36 17.32 8.97
C LEU A 663 23.53 16.29 7.84
N LEU A 664 23.18 16.66 6.61
CA LEU A 664 23.23 15.80 5.42
C LEU A 664 24.17 16.33 4.34
N THR A 665 24.23 17.65 4.13
CA THR A 665 25.06 18.25 3.09
C THR A 665 25.62 19.61 3.50
N THR A 666 26.83 19.92 3.02
CA THR A 666 27.47 21.24 3.17
C THR A 666 27.03 22.25 2.12
N GLU A 667 26.26 21.81 1.12
CA GLU A 667 25.73 22.66 0.05
C GLU A 667 24.80 23.74 0.61
N LYS A 668 24.96 24.97 0.09
CA LYS A 668 24.21 26.15 0.54
C LYS A 668 23.45 26.78 -0.63
N PRO A 669 22.32 27.45 -0.36
CA PRO A 669 21.68 28.27 -1.37
C PRO A 669 22.63 29.37 -1.83
N PHE A 670 22.64 29.65 -3.12
CA PHE A 670 23.32 30.79 -3.72
C PHE A 670 22.30 31.71 -4.39
N TYR A 671 22.67 32.98 -4.52
CA TYR A 671 21.81 33.99 -5.12
C TYR A 671 21.69 33.75 -6.63
N SER A 672 20.46 33.69 -7.13
CA SER A 672 20.16 33.33 -8.53
C SER A 672 20.40 34.45 -9.55
N SER A 673 21.02 35.56 -9.12
CA SER A 673 21.14 36.81 -9.88
C SER A 673 19.82 37.56 -10.11
N ILE A 674 18.71 37.14 -9.50
CA ILE A 674 17.41 37.81 -9.65
C ILE A 674 16.93 38.40 -8.32
N THR A 675 16.54 39.66 -8.36
CA THR A 675 15.76 40.30 -7.31
C THR A 675 14.40 40.69 -7.86
N ALA A 676 13.32 40.24 -7.21
CA ALA A 676 11.94 40.59 -7.55
C ALA A 676 11.41 41.61 -6.55
N ILE A 677 11.02 42.79 -7.02
CA ILE A 677 10.34 43.77 -6.19
C ILE A 677 8.86 43.40 -6.17
N GLU A 678 8.41 42.94 -5.01
CA GLU A 678 7.03 42.54 -4.76
C GLU A 678 6.16 43.79 -4.48
N LEU A 679 4.99 43.84 -5.11
CA LEU A 679 4.02 44.94 -5.04
C LEU A 679 2.58 44.44 -5.21
N TRP A 680 1.61 45.08 -4.55
CA TRP A 680 0.24 44.60 -4.40
C TRP A 680 -0.78 45.71 -4.69
N SER A 681 -1.82 45.34 -5.42
CA SER A 681 -3.01 46.17 -5.65
C SER A 681 -4.24 45.49 -5.05
N LEU A 682 -4.88 46.13 -4.08
CA LEU A 682 -6.05 45.59 -3.38
C LEU A 682 -7.36 46.00 -4.06
N ASP A 683 -8.38 45.12 -4.01
CA ASP A 683 -9.73 45.37 -4.53
C ASP A 683 -9.76 45.94 -5.96
N VAL A 684 -8.93 45.39 -6.87
CA VAL A 684 -8.72 46.01 -8.18
C VAL A 684 -10.02 46.11 -9.00
N ASP A 685 -10.99 45.22 -8.80
CA ASP A 685 -12.28 45.30 -9.47
C ASP A 685 -13.07 46.58 -9.14
N LYS A 686 -12.85 47.16 -7.95
CA LYS A 686 -13.52 48.38 -7.49
C LYS A 686 -12.63 49.62 -7.59
N LYS A 687 -11.39 49.49 -7.11
CA LYS A 687 -10.45 50.62 -6.95
C LYS A 687 -9.59 50.86 -8.17
N ASN A 688 -9.34 49.82 -8.97
CA ASN A 688 -8.49 49.91 -10.16
C ASN A 688 -9.02 49.06 -11.34
N PRO A 689 -10.19 49.41 -11.93
CA PRO A 689 -10.86 48.55 -12.91
C PRO A 689 -10.06 48.32 -14.19
N TRP A 690 -9.20 49.27 -14.58
CA TRP A 690 -8.33 49.08 -15.74
C TRP A 690 -7.30 47.99 -15.46
N LEU A 691 -6.68 47.96 -14.27
CA LEU A 691 -5.68 46.96 -13.89
C LEU A 691 -6.30 45.57 -13.82
N SER A 692 -7.52 45.47 -13.27
CA SER A 692 -8.31 44.23 -13.29
C SER A 692 -8.50 43.70 -14.73
N LYS A 693 -8.96 44.57 -15.65
CA LYS A 693 -9.15 44.21 -17.05
C LYS A 693 -7.83 43.87 -17.76
N TYR A 694 -6.77 44.61 -17.45
CA TYR A 694 -5.47 44.42 -18.08
C TYR A 694 -4.82 43.11 -17.68
N VAL A 695 -4.86 42.71 -16.40
CA VAL A 695 -4.32 41.41 -15.95
C VAL A 695 -5.25 40.25 -16.32
N GLY A 696 -6.57 40.40 -16.14
CA GLY A 696 -7.56 39.37 -16.42
C GLY A 696 -7.84 38.45 -15.22
N GLN A 697 -8.26 37.21 -15.47
CA GLN A 697 -8.70 36.27 -14.43
C GLN A 697 -7.55 35.53 -13.72
N GLY A 698 -6.40 35.39 -14.38
CA GLY A 698 -5.25 34.65 -13.86
C GLY A 698 -3.99 35.49 -13.74
N SER A 699 -2.98 35.17 -14.54
CA SER A 699 -1.64 35.78 -14.47
C SER A 699 -1.26 36.53 -15.74
N LEU A 700 -0.56 37.65 -15.58
CA LEU A 700 0.08 38.41 -16.67
C LEU A 700 1.59 38.29 -16.55
N PHE A 701 2.28 38.03 -17.66
CA PHE A 701 3.73 37.96 -17.72
C PHE A 701 4.28 38.85 -18.83
N MET A 702 5.33 39.59 -18.51
CA MET A 702 6.26 40.19 -19.46
C MET A 702 7.66 39.71 -19.09
N PHE A 703 8.35 39.16 -20.08
CA PHE A 703 9.72 38.65 -19.98
C PHE A 703 10.58 39.32 -21.04
N ASP A 704 11.70 39.89 -20.63
CA ASP A 704 12.61 40.63 -21.49
C ASP A 704 14.05 40.49 -21.00
N GLU A 705 15.01 41.00 -21.77
CA GLU A 705 16.43 40.89 -21.44
C GLU A 705 16.74 41.47 -20.06
N GLY A 706 17.09 40.59 -19.11
CA GLY A 706 17.46 40.97 -17.75
C GLY A 706 16.32 41.51 -16.88
N ARG A 707 15.05 41.47 -17.30
CA ARG A 707 13.92 41.95 -16.49
C ARG A 707 12.60 41.23 -16.77
N ALA A 708 11.69 41.28 -15.81
CA ALA A 708 10.35 40.71 -15.97
C ALA A 708 9.31 41.48 -15.14
N ILE A 709 8.06 41.47 -15.59
CA ILE A 709 6.88 41.84 -14.80
C ILE A 709 5.96 40.62 -14.75
N MET A 710 5.66 40.14 -13.54
CA MET A 710 4.77 38.99 -13.34
C MET A 710 3.65 39.40 -12.41
N CYS A 711 2.40 39.19 -12.79
CA CYS A 711 1.22 39.48 -11.98
C CYS A 711 0.44 38.19 -11.74
N GLN A 712 -0.11 38.03 -10.54
CA GLN A 712 -0.99 36.94 -10.16
C GLN A 712 -2.25 37.52 -9.50
N ARG A 713 -3.43 37.16 -10.02
CA ARG A 713 -4.70 37.52 -9.39
C ARG A 713 -5.06 36.54 -8.28
N GLN A 714 -5.32 37.07 -7.10
CA GLN A 714 -5.69 36.32 -5.89
C GLN A 714 -7.22 36.15 -5.77
N GLY A 715 -7.68 35.21 -4.94
CA GLY A 715 -9.11 34.91 -4.76
C GLY A 715 -9.89 36.05 -4.13
N SER A 716 -9.23 36.95 -3.39
CA SER A 716 -9.81 38.19 -2.87
C SER A 716 -10.06 39.26 -3.95
N GLY A 717 -9.61 39.04 -5.19
CA GLY A 717 -9.60 40.06 -6.24
C GLY A 717 -8.40 41.00 -6.17
N ALA A 718 -7.46 40.79 -5.25
CA ALA A 718 -6.18 41.52 -5.24
C ALA A 718 -5.25 41.02 -6.36
N ILE A 719 -4.37 41.89 -6.87
CA ILE A 719 -3.30 41.52 -7.80
C ILE A 719 -1.97 41.67 -7.08
N ARG A 720 -1.18 40.59 -7.14
CA ARG A 720 0.18 40.56 -6.63
C ARG A 720 1.13 40.58 -7.81
N ALA A 721 1.99 41.57 -7.88
CA ALA A 721 2.93 41.77 -8.96
C ALA A 721 4.37 41.74 -8.49
N TYR A 722 5.25 41.44 -9.43
CA TYR A 722 6.67 41.25 -9.22
C TYR A 722 7.41 41.91 -10.38
N ALA A 723 8.09 43.03 -10.10
CA ALA A 723 9.02 43.67 -11.01
C ALA A 723 10.42 43.10 -10.75
N ALA A 724 10.85 42.13 -11.56
CA ALA A 724 12.10 41.41 -11.37
C ALA A 724 13.20 41.95 -12.27
N VAL A 725 14.42 42.02 -11.74
CA VAL A 725 15.62 42.41 -12.47
C VAL A 725 16.75 41.41 -12.23
N ARG A 726 17.56 41.19 -13.27
CA ARG A 726 18.78 40.38 -13.21
C ARG A 726 19.97 41.27 -12.87
N LYS A 727 20.39 41.25 -11.61
CA LYS A 727 21.45 42.11 -11.08
C LYS A 727 22.27 41.39 -10.01
N PRO A 728 23.52 41.82 -9.73
CA PRO A 728 24.34 41.26 -8.64
C PRO A 728 23.64 41.32 -7.28
N GLU A 729 24.09 40.51 -6.32
CA GLU A 729 23.46 40.39 -5.00
C GLU A 729 23.36 41.72 -4.25
N THR A 730 24.40 42.55 -4.33
CA THR A 730 24.48 43.84 -3.64
C THR A 730 23.60 44.93 -4.25
N TRP A 731 23.06 44.71 -5.45
CA TRP A 731 22.31 45.72 -6.21
C TRP A 731 21.15 46.32 -5.42
N VAL A 732 20.44 45.53 -4.62
CA VAL A 732 19.30 46.02 -3.83
C VAL A 732 19.69 47.14 -2.85
N ASN A 733 20.95 47.14 -2.38
CA ASN A 733 21.51 48.15 -1.50
C ASN A 733 22.22 49.26 -2.29
N ASP A 734 22.82 48.93 -3.44
CA ASP A 734 23.69 49.84 -4.20
C ASP A 734 22.93 50.64 -5.28
N CYS A 735 21.69 50.28 -5.61
CA CYS A 735 20.92 50.89 -6.70
C CYS A 735 20.50 52.34 -6.45
N GLY A 736 20.67 52.87 -5.24
CA GLY A 736 20.28 54.25 -4.89
C GLY A 736 18.78 54.47 -4.77
N ILE A 737 17.97 53.40 -4.77
CA ILE A 737 16.54 53.44 -4.48
C ILE A 737 16.33 53.11 -3.00
N ASP A 738 15.80 54.06 -2.25
CA ASP A 738 15.24 53.78 -0.93
C ASP A 738 13.85 53.16 -1.13
N TRP A 739 13.72 51.87 -0.85
CA TRP A 739 12.49 51.09 -1.06
C TRP A 739 11.30 51.55 -0.19
N THR A 740 11.57 52.39 0.82
CA THR A 740 10.54 52.99 1.68
C THR A 740 10.14 54.41 1.24
N ALA A 741 10.88 55.00 0.30
CA ALA A 741 10.61 56.35 -0.17
C ALA A 741 9.36 56.42 -1.05
N PRO A 742 8.57 57.51 -0.99
CA PRO A 742 7.38 57.68 -1.82
C PRO A 742 7.65 57.63 -3.33
N ASP A 743 8.85 58.00 -3.79
CA ASP A 743 9.25 58.03 -5.20
C ASP A 743 9.92 56.73 -5.68
N ALA A 744 9.96 55.68 -4.85
CA ALA A 744 10.67 54.43 -5.15
C ALA A 744 10.11 53.71 -6.39
N ARG A 745 8.79 53.79 -6.62
CA ARG A 745 8.12 53.20 -7.80
C ARG A 745 8.54 53.92 -9.07
N GLU A 746 8.51 55.24 -9.04
CA GLU A 746 8.90 56.12 -10.14
C GLU A 746 10.35 55.90 -10.50
N ARG A 747 11.24 55.77 -9.51
CA ARG A 747 12.66 55.45 -9.74
C ARG A 747 12.85 54.07 -10.34
N LEU A 748 12.21 53.03 -9.78
CA LEU A 748 12.27 51.67 -10.31
C LEU A 748 11.83 51.64 -11.78
N VAL A 749 10.72 52.30 -12.10
CA VAL A 749 10.23 52.40 -13.48
C VAL A 749 11.20 53.19 -14.34
N LYS A 750 11.64 54.38 -13.91
CA LYS A 750 12.54 55.25 -14.66
C LYS A 750 13.88 54.58 -14.98
N GLU A 751 14.45 53.82 -14.06
CA GLU A 751 15.76 53.20 -14.24
C GLU A 751 15.70 51.87 -14.99
N TYR A 752 14.67 51.04 -14.76
CA TYR A 752 14.68 49.65 -15.23
C TYR A 752 13.53 49.29 -16.17
N PHE A 753 12.47 50.10 -16.27
CA PHE A 753 11.27 49.81 -17.06
C PHE A 753 10.76 51.02 -17.88
N ASN A 754 11.58 52.03 -18.14
CA ASN A 754 11.14 53.30 -18.71
C ASN A 754 10.64 53.18 -20.17
N ASP A 755 11.26 52.27 -20.91
CA ASP A 755 10.94 51.90 -22.29
C ASP A 755 9.81 50.86 -22.39
N CYS A 756 9.30 50.35 -21.26
CA CYS A 756 8.10 49.52 -21.27
C CYS A 756 6.86 50.36 -21.61
N SER A 757 5.84 49.71 -22.17
CA SER A 757 4.56 50.33 -22.48
C SER A 757 3.95 51.03 -21.27
N GLU A 758 3.09 52.01 -21.54
CA GLU A 758 2.40 52.74 -20.50
C GLU A 758 1.65 51.81 -19.54
N ASP A 759 0.89 50.84 -20.04
CA ASP A 759 0.13 49.91 -19.20
C ASP A 759 1.04 49.04 -18.31
N LEU A 760 2.19 48.56 -18.82
CA LEU A 760 3.16 47.81 -18.01
C LEU A 760 3.80 48.66 -16.92
N ARG A 761 4.13 49.92 -17.21
CA ARG A 761 4.65 50.86 -16.20
C ARG A 761 3.59 51.15 -15.14
N ARG A 762 2.33 51.33 -15.56
CA ARG A 762 1.20 51.58 -14.66
C ARG A 762 0.92 50.44 -13.69
N VAL A 763 1.20 49.17 -14.05
CA VAL A 763 1.14 48.04 -13.10
C VAL A 763 2.01 48.30 -11.86
N ILE A 764 3.20 48.86 -12.05
CA ILE A 764 4.14 49.17 -10.97
C ILE A 764 3.73 50.45 -10.25
N LEU A 765 3.45 51.52 -11.00
CA LEU A 765 3.17 52.86 -10.46
C LEU A 765 1.87 52.92 -9.66
N GLU A 766 0.83 52.19 -10.08
CA GLU A 766 -0.49 52.26 -9.46
C GLU A 766 -0.75 51.20 -8.37
N SER A 767 0.30 50.49 -7.95
CA SER A 767 0.20 49.57 -6.82
C SER A 767 0.16 50.30 -5.47
N THR A 768 -0.57 49.73 -4.51
CA THR A 768 -1.06 50.46 -3.32
C THR A 768 -0.31 50.16 -2.02
N ASP A 769 0.73 49.33 -2.06
CA ASP A 769 1.42 48.78 -0.89
C ASP A 769 2.85 49.31 -0.68
N GLU A 770 3.69 48.58 0.06
CA GLU A 770 5.12 48.85 0.17
C GLU A 770 5.91 48.04 -0.88
N LEU A 771 7.03 48.56 -1.37
CA LEU A 771 7.91 47.80 -2.26
C LEU A 771 8.79 46.87 -1.43
N ILE A 772 8.65 45.56 -1.63
CA ILE A 772 9.41 44.57 -0.86
C ILE A 772 10.42 43.87 -1.79
N PRO A 773 11.73 44.13 -1.66
CA PRO A 773 12.74 43.41 -2.42
C PRO A 773 12.84 41.95 -1.98
N ARG A 774 12.66 41.02 -2.93
CA ARG A 774 12.80 39.58 -2.75
C ARG A 774 13.94 39.05 -3.60
N GLN A 775 15.11 38.88 -2.99
CA GLN A 775 16.22 38.16 -3.62
C GLN A 775 15.84 36.69 -3.81
N CYS A 776 15.98 36.18 -5.02
CA CYS A 776 15.72 34.79 -5.35
C CYS A 776 16.98 33.95 -5.11
N TRP A 777 16.85 32.90 -4.31
CA TRP A 777 17.92 31.97 -3.96
C TRP A 777 17.60 30.58 -4.51
N MET A 778 18.63 29.78 -4.76
CA MET A 778 18.48 28.40 -5.20
C MET A 778 19.65 27.53 -4.76
N MET A 779 19.42 26.23 -4.69
CA MET A 779 20.48 25.23 -4.53
C MET A 779 21.15 24.93 -5.89
N PRO A 780 22.41 24.45 -5.90
CA PRO A 780 23.02 23.91 -7.11
C PRO A 780 22.17 22.80 -7.74
N VAL A 781 22.17 22.71 -9.06
CA VAL A 781 21.49 21.60 -9.76
C VAL A 781 22.28 20.32 -9.51
N GLY A 782 21.58 19.26 -9.10
CA GLY A 782 22.21 17.95 -8.86
C GLY A 782 22.86 17.79 -7.49
N VAL A 783 22.46 18.58 -6.49
CA VAL A 783 22.84 18.34 -5.07
C VAL A 783 22.49 16.91 -4.69
N LYS A 784 23.46 16.23 -4.05
CA LYS A 784 23.32 14.87 -3.53
C LYS A 784 23.94 14.81 -2.14
N TRP A 785 23.49 13.84 -1.36
CA TRP A 785 24.07 13.50 -0.06
C TRP A 785 23.94 12.00 0.20
N GLU A 786 24.74 11.50 1.13
CA GLU A 786 24.59 10.14 1.64
C GLU A 786 23.46 10.11 2.68
N SER A 787 22.59 9.11 2.57
CA SER A 787 21.49 8.92 3.51
C SER A 787 22.01 8.67 4.92
N ARG A 788 21.45 9.40 5.90
CA ARG A 788 21.82 9.29 7.30
C ARG A 788 20.63 8.78 8.13
N PRO A 789 20.82 7.80 9.03
CA PRO A 789 19.75 7.32 9.90
C PRO A 789 19.13 8.44 10.73
N GLY A 790 17.79 8.46 10.79
CA GLY A 790 17.02 9.34 11.68
C GLY A 790 16.92 10.80 11.25
N VAL A 791 17.45 11.21 10.09
CA VAL A 791 17.33 12.58 9.58
C VAL A 791 17.15 12.62 8.07
N THR A 792 16.25 13.47 7.57
CA THR A 792 16.08 13.74 6.14
C THR A 792 15.51 15.14 5.88
N LEU A 793 15.38 15.54 4.61
CA LEU A 793 14.89 16.85 4.17
C LEU A 793 13.77 16.69 3.15
N LEU A 794 12.86 17.66 3.07
CA LEU A 794 11.85 17.75 2.01
C LEU A 794 11.54 19.21 1.63
N GLY A 795 10.99 19.41 0.44
CA GLY A 795 10.67 20.75 -0.08
C GLY A 795 11.89 21.66 -0.19
N ASP A 796 11.71 22.96 0.02
CA ASP A 796 12.78 23.97 -0.11
C ASP A 796 13.97 23.72 0.84
N ALA A 797 13.77 22.97 1.94
CA ALA A 797 14.88 22.53 2.79
C ALA A 797 15.81 21.56 2.05
N ALA A 798 15.28 20.70 1.18
CA ALA A 798 16.04 19.76 0.36
C ALA A 798 16.57 20.40 -0.93
N HIS A 799 15.73 21.13 -1.67
CA HIS A 799 16.00 21.47 -3.07
C HIS A 799 15.41 22.81 -3.50
N LEU A 800 15.59 23.85 -2.68
CA LEU A 800 15.20 25.22 -3.02
C LEU A 800 15.56 25.57 -4.46
N MET A 801 14.55 26.00 -5.22
CA MET A 801 14.66 26.32 -6.63
C MET A 801 13.94 27.64 -6.94
N THR A 802 14.35 28.30 -8.02
CA THR A 802 13.68 29.52 -8.47
C THR A 802 12.25 29.23 -8.97
N PRO A 803 11.32 30.19 -8.89
CA PRO A 803 9.91 29.96 -9.20
C PRO A 803 9.62 29.81 -10.71
N PHE A 804 10.60 29.99 -11.58
CA PHE A 804 10.43 30.20 -13.02
C PHE A 804 9.97 28.96 -13.83
N ALA A 805 9.70 27.82 -13.19
CA ALA A 805 9.01 26.69 -13.80
C ALA A 805 7.65 26.34 -13.16
N GLY A 806 7.25 27.02 -12.09
CA GLY A 806 5.97 26.77 -11.39
C GLY A 806 5.84 25.34 -10.83
N VAL A 807 6.91 24.81 -10.23
CA VAL A 807 6.92 23.40 -9.73
C VAL A 807 7.21 23.26 -8.25
N GLY A 808 7.72 24.29 -7.56
CA GLY A 808 8.30 24.16 -6.22
C GLY A 808 7.39 23.46 -5.20
N VAL A 809 6.19 24.00 -4.95
CA VAL A 809 5.25 23.40 -3.98
C VAL A 809 4.81 21.99 -4.39
N ASN A 810 4.65 21.73 -5.69
CA ASN A 810 4.26 20.43 -6.21
C ASN A 810 5.31 19.37 -5.91
N VAL A 811 6.60 19.70 -6.13
CA VAL A 811 7.71 18.80 -5.79
C VAL A 811 7.74 18.59 -4.27
N ALA A 812 7.60 19.66 -3.48
CA ALA A 812 7.61 19.57 -2.02
C ALA A 812 6.48 18.69 -1.44
N MET A 813 5.26 18.76 -2.01
CA MET A 813 4.14 17.91 -1.61
C MET A 813 4.29 16.46 -2.11
N ALA A 814 4.93 16.26 -3.27
CA ALA A 814 5.29 14.92 -3.74
C ALA A 814 6.34 14.27 -2.82
N ASP A 815 7.29 15.04 -2.29
CA ASP A 815 8.25 14.56 -1.30
C ASP A 815 7.56 14.09 -0.02
N ALA A 816 6.65 14.90 0.50
CA ALA A 816 5.86 14.56 1.67
C ALA A 816 5.08 13.25 1.46
N LEU A 817 4.49 13.07 0.26
CA LEU A 817 3.79 11.86 -0.11
C LEU A 817 4.71 10.63 -0.19
N ASP A 818 5.86 10.74 -0.85
CA ASP A 818 6.79 9.63 -1.01
C ASP A 818 7.40 9.21 0.32
N LEU A 819 7.79 10.17 1.16
CA LEU A 819 8.32 9.89 2.50
C LEU A 819 7.25 9.23 3.38
N ALA A 820 6.01 9.74 3.39
CA ALA A 820 4.92 9.12 4.12
C ALA A 820 4.68 7.68 3.66
N LYS A 821 4.61 7.44 2.34
CA LYS A 821 4.45 6.10 1.77
C LYS A 821 5.59 5.16 2.14
N ALA A 822 6.83 5.64 2.14
CA ALA A 822 7.98 4.84 2.55
C ALA A 822 7.90 4.45 4.03
N ILE A 823 7.50 5.37 4.92
CA ILE A 823 7.34 5.10 6.36
C ILE A 823 6.18 4.13 6.60
N VAL A 824 5.01 4.35 5.97
CA VAL A 824 3.81 3.52 6.12
C VAL A 824 4.06 2.10 5.60
N ALA A 825 4.69 1.97 4.43
CA ALA A 825 5.04 0.66 3.88
C ALA A 825 5.95 -0.16 4.80
N ARG A 826 6.79 0.51 5.62
CA ARG A 826 7.57 -0.16 6.67
C ARG A 826 6.70 -0.56 7.85
N LYS A 827 5.82 0.31 8.35
CA LYS A 827 4.87 -0.03 9.43
C LYS A 827 4.05 -1.30 9.13
N ASP A 828 3.60 -1.45 7.88
CA ASP A 828 2.76 -2.57 7.46
C ASP A 828 3.56 -3.81 6.99
N SER A 829 4.89 -3.69 6.90
CA SER A 829 5.75 -4.78 6.45
C SER A 829 5.99 -5.82 7.55
N MET A 830 5.75 -7.09 7.23
CA MET A 830 6.10 -8.20 8.13
C MET A 830 7.62 -8.28 8.41
N VAL A 831 8.47 -7.85 7.47
CA VAL A 831 9.94 -7.84 7.64
C VAL A 831 10.38 -6.72 8.58
N ALA A 832 9.66 -5.59 8.58
CA ALA A 832 9.96 -4.46 9.45
C ALA A 832 9.73 -4.77 10.94
N LYS A 833 8.82 -5.69 11.28
CA LYS A 833 8.55 -6.10 12.67
C LYS A 833 9.72 -6.83 13.35
N PHE A 834 10.72 -7.26 12.58
CA PHE A 834 11.95 -7.91 13.07
C PHE A 834 13.16 -6.97 13.09
N VAL A 835 12.95 -5.71 12.72
CA VAL A 835 13.97 -4.68 12.59
C VAL A 835 13.60 -3.57 13.56
N SER A 836 14.59 -2.99 14.25
CA SER A 836 14.31 -1.87 15.17
C SER A 836 13.65 -0.71 14.41
N ASP A 837 12.78 0.05 15.08
CA ASP A 837 12.09 1.20 14.47
C ASP A 837 13.09 2.18 13.84
N SER A 838 14.22 2.44 14.50
CA SER A 838 15.29 3.30 13.95
C SER A 838 15.85 2.77 12.63
N LYS A 839 16.00 1.45 12.47
CA LYS A 839 16.49 0.84 11.22
C LYS A 839 15.40 0.78 10.14
N ASN A 840 14.14 0.61 10.53
CA ASN A 840 13.02 0.74 9.60
C ASN A 840 12.90 2.17 9.04
N ILE A 841 13.05 3.17 9.90
CA ILE A 841 13.07 4.58 9.53
C ILE A 841 14.25 4.87 8.60
N ALA A 842 15.46 4.43 8.94
CA ALA A 842 16.63 4.62 8.08
C ALA A 842 16.41 4.06 6.66
N LEU A 843 15.83 2.86 6.54
CA LEU A 843 15.51 2.26 5.26
C LEU A 843 14.37 2.96 4.51
N ALA A 844 13.41 3.59 5.22
CA ALA A 844 12.38 4.42 4.61
C ALA A 844 12.98 5.72 4.05
N ILE A 845 13.88 6.36 4.81
CA ILE A 845 14.61 7.56 4.38
C ILE A 845 15.42 7.26 3.11
N GLU A 846 16.22 6.20 3.11
CA GLU A 846 17.07 5.84 1.95
C GLU A 846 16.23 5.61 0.68
N GLN A 847 15.09 4.92 0.82
CA GLN A 847 14.18 4.69 -0.31
C GLN A 847 13.57 6.00 -0.83
N TYR A 848 13.15 6.88 0.08
CA TYR A 848 12.59 8.19 -0.25
C TYR A 848 13.63 9.07 -0.94
N GLU A 849 14.80 9.27 -0.34
CA GLU A 849 15.84 10.19 -0.81
C GLU A 849 16.31 9.84 -2.21
N LYS A 850 16.47 8.54 -2.53
CA LYS A 850 16.83 8.10 -3.87
C LYS A 850 15.89 8.65 -4.95
N SER A 851 14.58 8.55 -4.72
CA SER A 851 13.57 9.04 -5.67
C SER A 851 13.43 10.56 -5.67
N MET A 852 13.53 11.17 -4.49
CA MET A 852 13.40 12.61 -4.31
C MET A 852 14.56 13.37 -4.96
N LEU A 853 15.81 12.92 -4.77
CA LEU A 853 16.99 13.56 -5.35
C LEU A 853 16.96 13.56 -6.88
N GLU A 854 16.53 12.46 -7.49
CA GLU A 854 16.36 12.37 -8.95
C GLU A 854 15.30 13.36 -9.47
N ARG A 855 14.15 13.43 -8.80
CA ARG A 855 13.08 14.39 -9.13
C ARG A 855 13.52 15.84 -8.91
N ALA A 856 14.25 16.10 -7.84
CA ALA A 856 14.77 17.41 -7.48
C ALA A 856 15.75 17.91 -8.54
N GLU A 857 16.69 17.06 -8.99
CA GLU A 857 17.64 17.39 -10.06
C GLU A 857 16.92 17.77 -11.36
N GLN A 858 15.95 16.97 -11.80
CA GLN A 858 15.15 17.25 -13.00
C GLN A 858 14.37 18.57 -12.88
N SER A 859 13.80 18.83 -11.71
CA SER A 859 13.00 20.03 -11.46
C SER A 859 13.88 21.28 -11.38
N ALA A 860 15.03 21.19 -10.69
CA ALA A 860 16.00 22.27 -10.59
C ALA A 860 16.59 22.64 -11.97
N ALA A 861 16.91 21.65 -12.79
CA ALA A 861 17.35 21.88 -14.17
C ALA A 861 16.27 22.60 -15.00
N LYS A 862 15.00 22.20 -14.84
CA LYS A 862 13.87 22.86 -15.50
C LYS A 862 13.68 24.30 -15.04
N THR A 863 13.83 24.59 -13.74
CA THR A 863 13.76 25.96 -13.21
C THR A 863 14.94 26.81 -13.65
N MET A 864 16.14 26.22 -13.78
CA MET A 864 17.32 26.91 -14.31
C MET A 864 17.11 27.32 -15.78
N HIS A 865 16.61 26.39 -16.61
CA HIS A 865 16.26 26.71 -17.99
C HIS A 865 15.17 27.79 -18.08
N GLY A 866 14.17 27.74 -17.18
CA GLY A 866 13.15 28.79 -17.07
C GLY A 866 13.73 30.15 -16.66
N LEU A 867 14.67 30.17 -15.72
CA LEU A 867 15.39 31.37 -15.28
C LEU A 867 16.18 32.00 -16.44
N GLU A 868 16.87 31.20 -17.25
CA GLU A 868 17.60 31.69 -18.42
C GLU A 868 16.65 32.24 -19.49
N GLY A 869 15.59 31.49 -19.83
CA GLY A 869 14.65 31.88 -20.87
C GLY A 869 13.77 33.08 -20.51
N HIS A 870 13.28 33.18 -19.26
CA HIS A 870 12.38 34.28 -18.86
C HIS A 870 13.09 35.65 -18.73
N PHE A 871 14.42 35.67 -18.77
CA PHE A 871 15.21 36.91 -18.70
C PHE A 871 16.08 37.09 -19.96
N SER A 872 15.69 36.47 -21.07
CA SER A 872 16.27 36.69 -22.40
C SER A 872 15.45 37.70 -23.20
N ALA A 873 16.05 38.28 -24.24
CA ALA A 873 15.37 39.22 -25.15
C ALA A 873 14.15 38.64 -25.88
N THR A 874 14.02 37.30 -25.93
CA THR A 874 12.92 36.58 -26.59
C THR A 874 12.01 35.84 -25.59
N GLY A 875 12.15 36.11 -24.29
CA GLY A 875 11.48 35.34 -23.25
C GLY A 875 9.95 35.33 -23.38
N SER A 876 9.36 36.48 -23.74
CA SER A 876 7.91 36.61 -23.94
C SER A 876 7.44 35.82 -25.16
N GLU A 877 8.14 35.92 -26.28
CA GLU A 877 7.86 35.21 -27.52
C GLU A 877 7.97 33.70 -27.35
N GLU A 878 9.04 33.23 -26.70
CA GLU A 878 9.24 31.81 -26.41
C GLU A 878 8.13 31.26 -25.51
N ARG A 879 7.74 32.01 -24.47
CA ARG A 879 6.66 31.60 -23.58
C ARG A 879 5.33 31.53 -24.31
N ALA A 880 4.97 32.57 -25.06
CA ALA A 880 3.74 32.60 -25.85
C ALA A 880 3.70 31.49 -26.90
N GLY A 881 4.83 31.22 -27.58
CA GLY A 881 4.97 30.13 -28.54
C GLY A 881 4.75 28.75 -27.92
N LYS A 882 5.31 28.50 -26.73
CA LYS A 882 5.10 27.26 -25.97
C LYS A 882 3.62 27.04 -25.63
N ILE A 883 2.93 28.08 -25.13
CA ILE A 883 1.50 28.00 -24.78
C ILE A 883 0.65 27.77 -26.04
N ARG A 884 0.89 28.53 -27.12
CA ARG A 884 0.19 28.40 -28.40
C ARG A 884 0.30 26.99 -28.99
N LYS A 885 1.47 26.37 -28.92
CA LYS A 885 1.67 24.99 -29.36
C LYS A 885 0.80 24.01 -28.59
N GLY A 886 0.69 24.18 -27.26
CA GLY A 886 -0.18 23.39 -26.40
C GLY A 886 -1.66 23.56 -26.73
N TYR A 887 -2.11 24.82 -26.89
CA TYR A 887 -3.47 25.14 -27.32
C TYR A 887 -3.83 24.47 -28.65
N ASN A 888 -3.00 24.63 -29.68
CA ASN A 888 -3.25 24.06 -31.00
C ASN A 888 -3.39 22.53 -30.95
N MET A 889 -2.55 21.86 -30.14
CA MET A 889 -2.61 20.41 -29.96
C MET A 889 -3.92 19.97 -29.29
N ILE A 890 -4.40 20.68 -28.27
CA ILE A 890 -5.65 20.37 -27.58
C ILE A 890 -6.85 20.61 -28.50
N MET A 891 -6.86 21.73 -29.22
CA MET A 891 -7.94 22.06 -30.15
C MET A 891 -8.01 21.06 -31.31
N ALA A 892 -6.87 20.59 -31.82
CA ALA A 892 -6.84 19.51 -32.83
C ALA A 892 -7.48 18.21 -32.29
N LYS A 893 -7.14 17.79 -31.07
CA LYS A 893 -7.76 16.61 -30.45
C LYS A 893 -9.27 16.77 -30.23
N LYS A 894 -9.73 17.94 -29.80
CA LYS A 894 -11.17 18.21 -29.65
C LYS A 894 -11.91 18.14 -31.00
N ALA A 895 -11.29 18.64 -32.07
CA ALA A 895 -11.85 18.55 -33.41
C ALA A 895 -11.91 17.11 -33.96
N GLU A 896 -10.98 16.24 -33.55
CA GLU A 896 -10.99 14.81 -33.89
C GLU A 896 -12.05 14.01 -33.10
N GLN A 897 -12.32 14.37 -31.84
CA GLN A 897 -13.33 13.71 -31.00
C GLN A 897 -14.78 14.14 -31.30
N GLY A 898 -14.96 15.27 -31.98
CA GLY A 898 -16.26 15.78 -32.42
C GLY A 898 -16.67 15.34 -33.82
N LYS A 899 -15.83 14.55 -34.52
CA LYS A 899 -16.14 13.87 -35.79
C LYS A 899 -16.44 12.41 -35.51
#